data_AF-A0A2N1TML2-F1
#
_entry.id   AF-A0A2N1TML2-F1
#
_cell.length_a   1.000
_cell.length_b   1.000
_cell.length_c   1.000
_cell.angle_alpha   90.00
_cell.angle_beta   90.00
_cell.angle_gamma   90.00
#
_symmetry.space_group_name_H-M   'P 1'
#
loop_
_entity.id
_entity.type
_entity.pdbx_description
1 polymer ?
#
loop_
_entity_poly.entity_id
_entity_poly.type
_entity_poly.pdbx_seq_one_letter_code
_entity_poly.pdbx_strand_id
1 'polypeptide(L)'
;MTHKTVNRNADDHRARLSSRRGIVFYIVIAVVSIMGVFILFYHSFSKQLAHSAFYHVNREKLRNYTEVILDSAFNTIQINTRDPNHDLTKRIISQMKSSALDNAAFPLEAPLFETNKSVLLQGATLDYTLTGRVFDKRTSSPTNQQYYSGEGLGTFEIILKASLKAGSKELAGCERRRQFDIKTVCLVSNYQKRASSYAMTFPLDFALLVRNGLREFKEGYRGQSFNDGQKLILQDQSSIAATRRGLVYFGRADRNNEDSRVFLNTSDVDAQSSAIIPALPTARFEISQAEVLKLLPELDKNGAAEYQGLKGFFNISAHPVARSGAPANDKEDEARQVLSVVPGSRKLVPMPAGISFAGNGDKAYLESIVRGAVTQRYLYLVHFELEADGAKIGDGSGDFYDIPPEGVQDLENSSKFTCFSPDITFYRENAAADQKGLELAQRLVQVEQRTNPPIPLTSDFVEDYLCYSGQNMQKAEITETFDDAPRFYGRDSSLLGDLNMTGSEGFRPFGHYALFSARYLRAHELEKYGVYDKKNGILNLRGVVSVELDHVTFDPPPGKNHILVRGVGAILAPAGFTLNCGLKREDPNRDLCILFTRRGNIRLVTSDRVEASLLAFNDSNSGSLSPSRAFEVQGAVGVDQLYLSRFPTTASRVEFDPRLRADTDAGEVFAVNMSPWIRYDDISFSRE
;
A
#
# COMPACT_ATOMS: atom_id res chain seq x y z
N MET A 1 -56.98 -130.00 -43.53
CA MET A 1 -55.51 -130.12 -43.38
C MET A 1 -54.88 -129.34 -44.51
N THR A 2 -53.71 -128.73 -44.23
CA THR A 2 -52.81 -127.92 -45.09
C THR A 2 -53.37 -126.60 -45.65
N HIS A 3 -52.68 -125.45 -45.64
CA HIS A 3 -51.56 -124.96 -44.84
C HIS A 3 -51.55 -123.42 -44.94
N LYS A 4 -51.21 -122.74 -43.84
CA LYS A 4 -50.88 -121.30 -43.77
C LYS A 4 -49.54 -121.04 -44.47
N THR A 5 -49.45 -119.96 -45.26
CA THR A 5 -48.26 -119.07 -45.34
C THR A 5 -48.60 -117.77 -46.10
N VAL A 6 -48.75 -116.65 -45.37
CA VAL A 6 -47.83 -115.49 -45.35
C VAL A 6 -48.08 -114.46 -46.47
N ASN A 7 -48.71 -113.35 -46.10
CA ASN A 7 -48.58 -112.06 -46.79
C ASN A 7 -48.47 -110.96 -45.72
N ARG A 8 -47.33 -110.94 -44.99
CA ARG A 8 -47.09 -110.04 -43.84
C ARG A 8 -46.05 -108.94 -44.09
N ASN A 9 -45.42 -108.92 -45.27
CA ASN A 9 -44.31 -108.00 -45.58
C ASN A 9 -44.71 -106.70 -46.27
N ALA A 10 -45.91 -106.61 -46.87
CA ALA A 10 -46.34 -105.39 -47.60
C ALA A 10 -46.93 -104.30 -46.70
N ASP A 11 -47.71 -104.69 -45.66
CA ASP A 11 -48.34 -103.73 -44.75
C ASP A 11 -47.38 -103.14 -43.73
N ASP A 12 -46.34 -103.88 -43.33
CA ASP A 12 -45.33 -103.41 -42.38
C ASP A 12 -44.39 -102.35 -43.02
N HIS A 13 -44.22 -102.39 -44.34
CA HIS A 13 -43.47 -101.35 -45.09
C HIS A 13 -44.26 -100.04 -45.23
N ARG A 14 -45.58 -100.10 -45.47
CA ARG A 14 -46.44 -98.89 -45.56
C ARG A 14 -46.68 -98.23 -44.19
N ALA A 15 -46.84 -99.00 -43.13
CA ALA A 15 -46.97 -98.47 -41.76
C ALA A 15 -45.68 -97.78 -41.28
N ARG A 16 -44.50 -98.36 -41.57
CA ARG A 16 -43.19 -97.74 -41.28
C ARG A 16 -42.93 -96.47 -42.10
N LEU A 17 -43.43 -96.38 -43.34
CA LEU A 17 -43.33 -95.18 -44.16
C LEU A 17 -44.25 -94.03 -43.67
N SER A 18 -45.46 -94.31 -43.16
CA SER A 18 -46.34 -93.28 -42.59
C SER A 18 -45.88 -92.81 -41.20
N SER A 19 -45.39 -93.73 -40.36
CA SER A 19 -44.79 -93.42 -39.05
C SER A 19 -43.53 -92.57 -39.18
N ARG A 20 -42.65 -92.88 -40.15
CA ARG A 20 -41.48 -92.04 -40.46
C ARG A 20 -41.88 -90.65 -40.97
N ARG A 21 -42.94 -90.51 -41.77
CA ARG A 21 -43.44 -89.20 -42.23
C ARG A 21 -44.04 -88.35 -41.10
N GLY A 22 -44.75 -88.96 -40.16
CA GLY A 22 -45.28 -88.27 -38.98
C GLY A 22 -44.18 -87.79 -38.02
N ILE A 23 -43.17 -88.62 -37.77
CA ILE A 23 -41.99 -88.25 -36.96
C ILE A 23 -41.22 -87.11 -37.62
N VAL A 24 -41.00 -87.17 -38.94
CA VAL A 24 -40.35 -86.08 -39.69
C VAL A 24 -41.17 -84.79 -39.62
N PHE A 25 -42.49 -84.86 -39.71
CA PHE A 25 -43.37 -83.69 -39.59
C PHE A 25 -43.29 -83.02 -38.21
N TYR A 26 -43.30 -83.79 -37.13
CA TYR A 26 -43.13 -83.26 -35.76
C TYR A 26 -41.73 -82.68 -35.53
N ILE A 27 -40.68 -83.31 -36.08
CA ILE A 27 -39.31 -82.76 -36.04
C ILE A 27 -39.26 -81.42 -36.77
N VAL A 28 -39.87 -81.32 -37.96
CA VAL A 28 -39.92 -80.06 -38.73
C VAL A 28 -40.67 -78.97 -37.96
N ILE A 29 -41.83 -79.26 -37.38
CA ILE A 29 -42.58 -78.29 -36.56
C ILE A 29 -41.78 -77.86 -35.33
N ALA A 30 -41.10 -78.79 -34.64
CA ALA A 30 -40.26 -78.46 -33.49
C ALA A 30 -39.09 -77.55 -33.90
N VAL A 31 -38.41 -77.86 -35.01
CA VAL A 31 -37.33 -77.03 -35.56
C VAL A 31 -37.83 -75.64 -35.95
N VAL A 32 -38.98 -75.55 -36.64
CA VAL A 32 -39.59 -74.26 -37.03
C VAL A 32 -40.02 -73.45 -35.81
N SER A 33 -40.58 -74.09 -34.78
CA SER A 33 -40.99 -73.41 -33.53
C SER A 33 -39.79 -72.90 -32.76
N ILE A 34 -38.73 -73.71 -32.65
CA ILE A 34 -37.46 -73.31 -32.03
C ILE A 34 -36.82 -72.15 -32.82
N MET A 35 -36.79 -72.22 -34.15
CA MET A 35 -36.34 -71.10 -35.00
C MET A 35 -37.18 -69.84 -34.79
N GLY A 36 -38.51 -69.95 -34.67
CA GLY A 36 -39.40 -68.84 -34.39
C GLY A 36 -39.08 -68.15 -33.06
N VAL A 37 -38.83 -68.94 -32.00
CA VAL A 37 -38.39 -68.42 -30.69
C VAL A 37 -37.02 -67.74 -30.79
N PHE A 38 -36.06 -68.33 -31.50
CA PHE A 38 -34.74 -67.71 -31.71
C PHE A 38 -34.81 -66.39 -32.51
N ILE A 39 -35.68 -66.31 -33.53
CA ILE A 39 -35.89 -65.07 -34.30
C ILE A 39 -36.48 -63.97 -33.42
N LEU A 40 -37.50 -64.29 -32.61
CA LEU A 40 -38.10 -63.33 -31.68
C LEU A 40 -37.09 -62.88 -30.62
N PHE A 41 -36.31 -63.81 -30.07
CA PHE A 41 -35.25 -63.50 -29.11
C PHE A 41 -34.14 -62.63 -29.73
N TYR A 42 -33.71 -62.95 -30.95
CA TYR A 42 -32.73 -62.16 -31.68
C TYR A 42 -33.26 -60.75 -31.99
N HIS A 43 -34.54 -60.62 -32.39
CA HIS A 43 -35.16 -59.32 -32.63
C HIS A 43 -35.28 -58.47 -31.36
N SER A 44 -35.70 -59.07 -30.24
CA SER A 44 -35.76 -58.36 -28.96
C SER A 44 -34.38 -57.96 -28.47
N PHE A 45 -33.40 -58.86 -28.60
CA PHE A 45 -32.01 -58.61 -28.19
C PHE A 45 -31.34 -57.57 -29.09
N SER A 46 -31.58 -57.61 -30.39
CA SER A 46 -31.08 -56.61 -31.35
C SER A 46 -31.68 -55.22 -31.08
N LYS A 47 -32.98 -55.13 -30.78
CA LYS A 47 -33.62 -53.87 -30.34
C LYS A 47 -33.03 -53.35 -29.02
N GLN A 48 -32.80 -54.21 -28.05
CA GLN A 48 -32.19 -53.84 -26.77
C GLN A 48 -30.75 -53.35 -26.96
N LEU A 49 -29.95 -54.03 -27.80
CA LEU A 49 -28.58 -53.61 -28.14
C LEU A 49 -28.56 -52.29 -28.91
N ALA A 50 -29.45 -52.10 -29.88
CA ALA A 50 -29.55 -50.86 -30.64
C ALA A 50 -29.95 -49.68 -29.74
N HIS A 51 -30.89 -49.87 -28.82
CA HIS A 51 -31.29 -48.87 -27.84
C HIS A 51 -30.15 -48.52 -26.88
N SER A 52 -29.48 -49.54 -26.34
CA SER A 52 -28.33 -49.38 -25.46
C SER A 52 -27.18 -48.64 -26.16
N ALA A 53 -26.81 -49.05 -27.37
CA ALA A 53 -25.76 -48.39 -28.15
C ALA A 53 -26.10 -46.93 -28.49
N PHE A 54 -27.35 -46.66 -28.90
CA PHE A 54 -27.81 -45.30 -29.16
C PHE A 54 -27.74 -44.40 -27.92
N TYR A 55 -28.20 -44.92 -26.77
CA TYR A 55 -28.12 -44.22 -25.50
C TYR A 55 -26.67 -43.94 -25.09
N HIS A 56 -25.77 -44.94 -25.18
CA HIS A 56 -24.36 -44.77 -24.89
C HIS A 56 -23.69 -43.72 -25.79
N VAL A 57 -24.00 -43.70 -27.08
CA VAL A 57 -23.45 -42.70 -28.01
C VAL A 57 -23.92 -41.29 -27.64
N ASN A 58 -25.22 -41.09 -27.35
CA ASN A 58 -25.74 -39.78 -26.97
C ASN A 58 -25.22 -39.32 -25.60
N ARG A 59 -25.02 -40.26 -24.68
CA ARG A 59 -24.40 -40.02 -23.38
C ARG A 59 -22.97 -39.50 -23.52
N GLU A 60 -22.16 -40.12 -24.38
CA GLU A 60 -20.79 -39.66 -24.64
C GLU A 60 -20.75 -38.33 -25.40
N LYS A 61 -21.68 -38.10 -26.34
CA LYS A 61 -21.84 -36.77 -26.98
C LYS A 61 -22.15 -35.69 -25.95
N LEU A 62 -23.13 -35.93 -25.08
CA LEU A 62 -23.51 -34.99 -24.02
C LEU A 62 -22.33 -34.73 -23.08
N ARG A 63 -21.58 -35.78 -22.69
CA ARG A 63 -20.35 -35.65 -21.91
C ARG A 63 -19.37 -34.69 -22.55
N ASN A 64 -19.07 -34.88 -23.84
CA ASN A 64 -18.14 -34.01 -24.57
C ASN A 64 -18.65 -32.56 -24.66
N TYR A 65 -19.95 -32.34 -24.89
CA TYR A 65 -20.51 -30.99 -24.87
C TYR A 65 -20.39 -30.33 -23.48
N THR A 66 -20.61 -31.09 -22.41
CA THR A 66 -20.42 -30.56 -21.05
C THR A 66 -18.98 -30.15 -20.75
N GLU A 67 -17.98 -30.84 -21.30
CA GLU A 67 -16.56 -30.42 -21.18
C GLU A 67 -16.35 -29.05 -21.79
N VAL A 68 -16.79 -28.87 -23.04
CA VAL A 68 -16.61 -27.60 -23.77
C VAL A 68 -17.31 -26.44 -23.05
N ILE A 69 -18.50 -26.67 -22.51
CA ILE A 69 -19.22 -25.67 -21.71
C ILE A 69 -18.42 -25.31 -20.46
N LEU A 70 -17.94 -26.31 -19.71
CA LEU A 70 -17.19 -26.08 -18.48
C LEU A 70 -15.85 -25.39 -18.72
N ASP A 71 -15.13 -25.76 -19.78
CA ASP A 71 -13.86 -25.11 -20.14
C ASP A 71 -14.09 -23.66 -20.58
N SER A 72 -15.15 -23.41 -21.37
CA SER A 72 -15.56 -22.05 -21.71
C SER A 72 -15.92 -21.22 -20.48
N ALA A 73 -16.65 -21.81 -19.53
CA ALA A 73 -17.05 -21.15 -18.29
C ALA A 73 -15.82 -20.84 -17.42
N PHE A 74 -14.93 -21.81 -17.25
CA PHE A 74 -13.71 -21.66 -16.49
C PHE A 74 -12.82 -20.55 -17.07
N ASN A 75 -12.60 -20.53 -18.39
CA ASN A 75 -11.83 -19.46 -19.02
C ASN A 75 -12.45 -18.07 -18.79
N THR A 76 -13.78 -17.97 -18.88
CA THR A 76 -14.51 -16.71 -18.66
C THR A 76 -14.38 -16.25 -17.20
N ILE A 77 -14.49 -17.15 -16.24
CA ILE A 77 -14.26 -16.86 -14.83
C ILE A 77 -12.82 -16.36 -14.63
N GLN A 78 -11.84 -17.01 -15.24
CA GLN A 78 -10.43 -16.63 -15.13
C GLN A 78 -10.14 -15.24 -15.68
N ILE A 79 -10.82 -14.84 -16.75
CA ILE A 79 -10.73 -13.49 -17.34
C ILE A 79 -11.44 -12.46 -16.45
N ASN A 80 -12.69 -12.71 -16.09
CA ASN A 80 -13.53 -11.77 -15.35
C ASN A 80 -13.02 -11.52 -13.93
N THR A 81 -12.47 -12.55 -13.27
CA THR A 81 -11.88 -12.43 -11.92
C THR A 81 -10.54 -11.69 -11.86
N ARG A 82 -9.97 -11.29 -13.01
CA ARG A 82 -8.83 -10.36 -13.06
C ARG A 82 -9.23 -8.94 -12.71
N ASP A 83 -10.48 -8.58 -12.99
CA ASP A 83 -11.03 -7.28 -12.66
C ASP A 83 -11.66 -7.34 -11.25
N PRO A 84 -11.11 -6.60 -10.27
CA PRO A 84 -11.69 -6.53 -8.94
C PRO A 84 -13.11 -5.93 -8.92
N ASN A 85 -13.45 -5.10 -9.90
CA ASN A 85 -14.73 -4.39 -9.97
C ASN A 85 -15.84 -5.18 -10.67
N HIS A 86 -15.49 -6.29 -11.33
CA HIS A 86 -16.43 -7.14 -12.06
C HIS A 86 -17.47 -7.78 -11.12
N ASP A 87 -18.73 -7.90 -11.57
CA ASP A 87 -19.84 -8.43 -10.77
C ASP A 87 -19.55 -9.85 -10.24
N LEU A 88 -19.03 -10.73 -11.10
CA LEU A 88 -18.54 -12.07 -10.70
C LEU A 88 -17.56 -12.03 -9.51
N THR A 89 -16.56 -11.14 -9.55
CA THR A 89 -15.58 -10.99 -8.46
C THR A 89 -16.29 -10.57 -7.17
N LYS A 90 -17.18 -9.57 -7.26
CA LYS A 90 -17.97 -9.08 -6.12
C LYS A 90 -18.86 -10.17 -5.53
N ARG A 91 -19.50 -11.01 -6.34
CA ARG A 91 -20.31 -12.15 -5.88
C ARG A 91 -19.47 -13.19 -5.14
N ILE A 92 -18.31 -13.56 -5.68
CA ILE A 92 -17.39 -14.50 -5.01
C ILE A 92 -16.95 -13.94 -3.66
N ILE A 93 -16.54 -12.67 -3.61
CA ILE A 93 -16.10 -12.02 -2.37
C ILE A 93 -17.24 -11.87 -1.37
N SER A 94 -18.46 -11.56 -1.81
CA SER A 94 -19.64 -11.51 -0.95
C SER A 94 -19.90 -12.85 -0.27
N GLN A 95 -19.83 -13.96 -1.02
CA GLN A 95 -19.94 -15.31 -0.44
C GLN A 95 -18.75 -15.66 0.48
N MET A 96 -17.54 -15.19 0.18
CA MET A 96 -16.39 -15.35 1.07
C MET A 96 -16.56 -14.57 2.38
N LYS A 97 -17.14 -13.36 2.35
CA LYS A 97 -17.39 -12.50 3.52
C LYS A 97 -18.52 -13.01 4.43
N SER A 98 -19.53 -13.68 3.88
CA SER A 98 -20.69 -14.18 4.65
C SER A 98 -20.26 -15.05 5.85
N SER A 99 -20.94 -15.00 6.99
CA SER A 99 -20.64 -15.93 8.10
C SER A 99 -21.21 -17.34 7.84
N ALA A 100 -22.30 -17.44 7.08
CA ALA A 100 -22.88 -18.69 6.63
C ALA A 100 -22.34 -19.09 5.25
N LEU A 101 -22.18 -20.41 5.01
CA LEU A 101 -22.07 -20.96 3.66
C LEU A 101 -23.45 -20.82 2.99
N ASP A 102 -23.75 -19.61 2.51
CA ASP A 102 -24.90 -19.39 1.66
C ASP A 102 -24.61 -20.08 0.33
N ASN A 103 -25.16 -21.30 0.21
CA ASN A 103 -24.99 -22.18 -0.92
C ASN A 103 -25.74 -21.70 -2.18
N ALA A 104 -26.25 -20.46 -2.17
CA ALA A 104 -26.92 -19.83 -3.29
C ALA A 104 -25.99 -19.77 -4.51
N ALA A 105 -26.34 -20.54 -5.54
CA ALA A 105 -25.63 -20.49 -6.80
C ALA A 105 -26.06 -19.27 -7.61
N PHE A 106 -25.12 -18.69 -8.35
CA PHE A 106 -25.38 -17.59 -9.28
C PHE A 106 -25.07 -18.02 -10.72
N PRO A 107 -25.71 -17.42 -11.74
CA PRO A 107 -25.50 -17.81 -13.13
C PRO A 107 -24.05 -17.55 -13.58
N LEU A 108 -23.55 -18.41 -14.46
CA LEU A 108 -22.28 -18.26 -15.15
C LEU A 108 -22.50 -18.29 -16.66
N GLU A 109 -21.52 -17.77 -17.41
CA GLU A 109 -21.57 -17.69 -18.87
C GLU A 109 -20.55 -18.63 -19.52
N ALA A 110 -20.90 -19.14 -20.70
CA ALA A 110 -20.03 -20.00 -21.52
C ALA A 110 -19.96 -19.47 -22.98
N PRO A 111 -19.37 -18.28 -23.20
CA PRO A 111 -19.41 -17.58 -24.49
C PRO A 111 -18.74 -18.34 -25.65
N LEU A 112 -17.66 -19.08 -25.39
CA LEU A 112 -16.98 -19.86 -26.43
C LEU A 112 -17.83 -21.06 -26.88
N PHE A 113 -18.60 -21.65 -25.96
CA PHE A 113 -19.56 -22.68 -26.33
C PHE A 113 -20.71 -22.08 -27.14
N GLU A 114 -21.34 -21.01 -26.66
CA GLU A 114 -22.49 -20.37 -27.32
C GLU A 114 -22.15 -19.93 -28.74
N THR A 115 -20.96 -19.37 -28.97
CA THR A 115 -20.49 -18.97 -30.31
C THR A 115 -20.36 -20.15 -31.28
N ASN A 116 -20.00 -21.34 -30.78
CA ASN A 116 -19.74 -22.53 -31.60
C ASN A 116 -20.87 -23.57 -31.55
N LYS A 117 -21.97 -23.27 -30.85
CA LYS A 117 -23.06 -24.21 -30.53
C LYS A 117 -23.69 -24.83 -31.77
N SER A 118 -23.97 -24.03 -32.80
CA SER A 118 -24.61 -24.49 -34.04
C SER A 118 -23.75 -25.52 -34.80
N VAL A 119 -22.43 -25.33 -34.83
CA VAL A 119 -21.47 -26.22 -35.49
C VAL A 119 -21.28 -27.51 -34.68
N LEU A 120 -21.22 -27.39 -33.35
CA LEU A 120 -21.00 -28.53 -32.44
C LEU A 120 -22.19 -29.48 -32.38
N LEU A 121 -23.42 -28.97 -32.46
CA LEU A 121 -24.64 -29.77 -32.24
C LEU A 121 -25.20 -30.44 -33.50
N GLN A 122 -24.79 -30.04 -34.71
CA GLN A 122 -25.17 -30.67 -36.00
C GLN A 122 -26.68 -31.03 -36.11
N GLY A 123 -27.57 -30.13 -35.67
CA GLY A 123 -29.03 -30.31 -35.73
C GLY A 123 -29.70 -30.86 -34.46
N ALA A 124 -28.94 -31.22 -33.42
CA ALA A 124 -29.47 -31.50 -32.09
C ALA A 124 -29.69 -30.21 -31.28
N THR A 125 -30.59 -30.25 -30.29
CA THR A 125 -30.82 -29.13 -29.36
C THR A 125 -30.25 -29.47 -27.99
N LEU A 126 -29.48 -28.56 -27.39
CA LEU A 126 -28.93 -28.71 -26.04
C LEU A 126 -29.47 -27.58 -25.15
N ASP A 127 -30.24 -27.97 -24.14
CA ASP A 127 -30.72 -27.09 -23.07
C ASP A 127 -29.83 -27.28 -21.86
N TYR A 128 -29.33 -26.20 -21.27
CA TYR A 128 -28.53 -26.30 -20.06
C TYR A 128 -28.70 -25.12 -19.11
N THR A 129 -28.38 -25.37 -17.84
CA THR A 129 -28.27 -24.37 -16.78
C THR A 129 -26.86 -24.45 -16.22
N LEU A 130 -26.15 -23.32 -16.20
CA LEU A 130 -24.79 -23.22 -15.70
C LEU A 130 -24.73 -22.21 -14.56
N THR A 131 -24.29 -22.66 -13.39
CA THR A 131 -24.23 -21.84 -12.18
C THR A 131 -22.93 -22.09 -11.42
N GLY A 132 -22.54 -21.14 -10.58
CA GLY A 132 -21.36 -21.20 -9.74
C GLY A 132 -21.65 -20.80 -8.30
N ARG A 133 -20.86 -21.33 -7.36
CA ARG A 133 -20.91 -20.93 -5.95
C ARG A 133 -19.58 -21.20 -5.23
N VAL A 134 -19.35 -20.50 -4.13
CA VAL A 134 -18.35 -20.88 -3.13
C VAL A 134 -18.94 -22.00 -2.27
N PHE A 135 -18.43 -23.21 -2.47
CA PHE A 135 -18.90 -24.43 -1.81
C PHE A 135 -18.34 -24.59 -0.39
N ASP A 136 -17.09 -24.20 -0.20
CA ASP A 136 -16.37 -24.30 1.07
C ASP A 136 -15.40 -23.13 1.21
N LYS A 137 -15.10 -22.72 2.45
CA LYS A 137 -14.10 -21.70 2.75
C LYS A 137 -13.43 -21.90 4.09
N ARG A 138 -12.18 -21.47 4.15
CA ARG A 138 -11.29 -21.48 5.31
C ARG A 138 -10.89 -20.05 5.60
N THR A 139 -11.32 -19.54 6.75
CA THR A 139 -11.10 -18.16 7.21
C THR A 139 -9.89 -18.04 8.13
N SER A 140 -9.17 -19.13 8.37
CA SER A 140 -7.91 -19.12 9.10
C SER A 140 -6.83 -19.94 8.38
N SER A 141 -5.58 -19.60 8.68
CA SER A 141 -4.41 -20.30 8.18
C SER A 141 -4.24 -21.66 8.86
N PRO A 142 -3.40 -22.55 8.30
CA PRO A 142 -3.03 -23.80 8.97
C PRO A 142 -2.36 -23.61 10.34
N THR A 143 -1.84 -22.42 10.65
CA THR A 143 -1.29 -22.05 11.96
C THR A 143 -2.32 -21.34 12.85
N ASN A 144 -3.61 -21.50 12.53
CA ASN A 144 -4.76 -20.92 13.22
C ASN A 144 -4.81 -19.38 13.24
N GLN A 145 -4.12 -18.72 12.30
CA GLN A 145 -4.15 -17.27 12.15
C GLN A 145 -5.39 -16.85 11.38
N GLN A 146 -6.23 -15.98 11.97
CA GLN A 146 -7.43 -15.48 11.29
C GLN A 146 -7.07 -14.60 10.11
N TYR A 147 -7.79 -14.79 9.00
CA TYR A 147 -7.72 -13.96 7.81
C TYR A 147 -8.63 -12.74 7.93
N TYR A 148 -8.33 -11.70 7.14
CA TYR A 148 -9.22 -10.57 7.00
C TYR A 148 -10.57 -11.00 6.40
N SER A 149 -11.66 -10.28 6.69
CA SER A 149 -12.99 -10.64 6.17
C SER A 149 -12.99 -10.68 4.64
N GLY A 150 -13.36 -11.82 4.06
CA GLY A 150 -13.33 -12.04 2.61
C GLY A 150 -11.99 -12.54 2.06
N GLU A 151 -10.92 -12.56 2.85
CA GLU A 151 -9.70 -13.29 2.53
C GLU A 151 -9.82 -14.77 2.93
N GLY A 152 -9.10 -15.62 2.22
CA GLY A 152 -8.99 -17.03 2.57
C GLY A 152 -8.85 -17.97 1.40
N LEU A 153 -8.85 -19.25 1.76
CA LEU A 153 -8.87 -20.37 0.83
C LEU A 153 -10.29 -20.89 0.71
N GLY A 154 -10.75 -21.21 -0.48
CA GLY A 154 -12.08 -21.78 -0.69
C GLY A 154 -12.10 -22.80 -1.79
N THR A 155 -13.28 -23.38 -1.97
CA THR A 155 -13.61 -24.28 -3.08
C THR A 155 -14.73 -23.63 -3.88
N PHE A 156 -14.49 -23.37 -5.16
CA PHE A 156 -15.51 -22.89 -6.09
C PHE A 156 -16.07 -24.06 -6.88
N GLU A 157 -17.38 -24.21 -6.87
CA GLU A 157 -18.10 -25.27 -7.57
C GLU A 157 -18.84 -24.69 -8.77
N ILE A 158 -18.60 -25.26 -9.95
CA ILE A 158 -19.37 -25.03 -11.16
C ILE A 158 -20.37 -26.18 -11.31
N ILE A 159 -21.65 -25.86 -11.41
CA ILE A 159 -22.76 -26.81 -11.54
C ILE A 159 -23.37 -26.61 -12.93
N LEU A 160 -23.33 -27.67 -13.73
CA LEU A 160 -23.91 -27.73 -15.07
C LEU A 160 -24.99 -28.81 -15.11
N LYS A 161 -26.22 -28.41 -15.41
CA LYS A 161 -27.32 -29.33 -15.73
C LYS A 161 -27.62 -29.22 -17.20
N ALA A 162 -27.51 -30.30 -17.96
CA ALA A 162 -27.66 -30.28 -19.42
C ALA A 162 -28.55 -31.44 -19.91
N SER A 163 -29.38 -31.16 -20.91
CA SER A 163 -30.29 -32.11 -21.55
C SER A 163 -30.14 -32.02 -23.06
N LEU A 164 -29.79 -33.13 -23.69
CA LEU A 164 -29.69 -33.28 -25.14
C LEU A 164 -31.04 -33.74 -25.69
N LYS A 165 -31.60 -32.97 -26.62
CA LYS A 165 -32.93 -33.21 -27.20
C LYS A 165 -32.87 -33.31 -28.72
N ALA A 166 -33.79 -34.09 -29.28
CA ALA A 166 -34.15 -34.07 -30.70
C ALA A 166 -35.65 -33.78 -30.82
N GLY A 167 -35.99 -32.55 -31.20
CA GLY A 167 -37.37 -32.07 -31.12
C GLY A 167 -37.85 -32.03 -29.67
N SER A 168 -38.97 -32.67 -29.35
CA SER A 168 -39.51 -32.74 -27.99
C SER A 168 -38.98 -33.92 -27.15
N LYS A 169 -38.20 -34.83 -27.76
CA LYS A 169 -37.71 -36.03 -27.08
C LYS A 169 -36.35 -35.78 -26.45
N GLU A 170 -36.23 -36.05 -25.16
CA GLU A 170 -34.96 -36.11 -24.45
C GLU A 170 -34.19 -37.37 -24.87
N LEU A 171 -32.92 -37.19 -25.24
CA LEU A 171 -32.02 -38.25 -25.69
C LEU A 171 -31.04 -38.67 -24.60
N ALA A 172 -30.65 -37.72 -23.75
CA ALA A 172 -29.82 -37.92 -22.58
C ALA A 172 -29.87 -36.67 -21.69
N GLY A 173 -29.86 -36.85 -20.37
CA GLY A 173 -29.69 -35.78 -19.40
C GLY A 173 -28.48 -36.04 -18.50
N CYS A 174 -27.79 -34.98 -18.09
CA CYS A 174 -26.71 -35.09 -17.11
C CYS A 174 -26.65 -33.88 -16.19
N GLU A 175 -26.23 -34.13 -14.95
CA GLU A 175 -25.75 -33.12 -14.03
C GLU A 175 -24.28 -33.35 -13.77
N ARG A 176 -23.48 -32.30 -13.97
CA ARG A 176 -22.05 -32.29 -13.76
C ARG A 176 -21.65 -31.23 -12.75
N ARG A 177 -20.82 -31.60 -11.79
CA ARG A 177 -20.30 -30.70 -10.77
C ARG A 177 -18.78 -30.75 -10.81
N ARG A 178 -18.16 -29.59 -10.93
CA ARG A 178 -16.71 -29.46 -10.98
C ARG A 178 -16.22 -28.45 -9.95
N GLN A 179 -15.24 -28.85 -9.15
CA GLN A 179 -14.73 -28.05 -8.05
C GLN A 179 -13.28 -27.63 -8.31
N PHE A 180 -12.99 -26.38 -7.98
CA PHE A 180 -11.67 -25.75 -8.11
C PHE A 180 -11.28 -25.09 -6.79
N ASP A 181 -10.00 -25.15 -6.44
CA ASP A 181 -9.50 -24.35 -5.32
C ASP A 181 -9.43 -22.87 -5.70
N ILE A 182 -9.91 -22.01 -4.81
CA ILE A 182 -9.81 -20.56 -4.94
C ILE A 182 -9.03 -19.96 -3.78
N LYS A 183 -8.33 -18.87 -4.07
CA LYS A 183 -7.63 -18.03 -3.11
C LYS A 183 -8.10 -16.60 -3.29
N THR A 184 -8.38 -15.95 -2.18
CA THR A 184 -8.83 -14.56 -2.13
C THR A 184 -7.90 -13.77 -1.21
N VAL A 185 -7.40 -12.65 -1.71
CA VAL A 185 -6.49 -11.75 -0.98
C VAL A 185 -7.02 -10.34 -1.10
N CYS A 186 -7.09 -9.63 0.01
CA CYS A 186 -7.43 -8.23 0.09
C CYS A 186 -6.14 -7.45 -0.19
N LEU A 187 -6.07 -6.79 -1.35
CA LEU A 187 -4.96 -5.93 -1.71
C LEU A 187 -5.14 -4.52 -1.12
N VAL A 188 -6.37 -4.03 -1.04
CA VAL A 188 -6.72 -2.77 -0.36
C VAL A 188 -7.86 -3.05 0.61
N SER A 189 -7.62 -2.79 1.90
CA SER A 189 -8.59 -3.01 2.97
C SER A 189 -9.28 -1.73 3.42
N ASN A 190 -10.46 -1.88 4.03
CA ASN A 190 -11.12 -0.76 4.71
C ASN A 190 -10.28 -0.29 5.92
N TYR A 191 -9.82 0.96 5.85
CA TYR A 191 -9.01 1.62 6.88
C TYR A 191 -9.71 1.63 8.24
N GLN A 192 -11.02 1.83 8.29
CA GLN A 192 -11.78 1.93 9.54
C GLN A 192 -11.79 0.62 10.33
N LYS A 193 -11.65 -0.52 9.65
CA LYS A 193 -11.57 -1.84 10.29
C LYS A 193 -10.19 -2.16 10.84
N ARG A 194 -9.17 -1.36 10.54
CA ARG A 194 -7.79 -1.59 11.00
C ARG A 194 -7.69 -1.63 12.52
N ALA A 195 -8.55 -0.93 13.26
CA ALA A 195 -8.48 -0.92 14.71
C ALA A 195 -8.71 -2.32 15.34
N SER A 196 -9.49 -3.17 14.67
CA SER A 196 -9.95 -4.47 15.19
C SER A 196 -9.67 -5.65 14.26
N SER A 197 -9.14 -5.42 13.05
CA SER A 197 -8.90 -6.44 12.05
C SER A 197 -7.60 -6.19 11.30
N TYR A 198 -6.87 -7.27 11.04
CA TYR A 198 -5.60 -7.24 10.34
C TYR A 198 -5.75 -7.66 8.88
N ALA A 199 -5.59 -6.71 7.96
CA ALA A 199 -5.29 -6.98 6.56
C ALA A 199 -3.80 -6.76 6.33
N MET A 200 -3.10 -7.71 5.72
CA MET A 200 -1.64 -7.64 5.58
C MET A 200 -1.12 -6.53 4.66
N THR A 201 -2.02 -5.78 4.03
CA THR A 201 -1.72 -4.76 3.02
C THR A 201 -1.94 -3.34 3.52
N PHE A 202 -2.30 -3.18 4.80
CA PHE A 202 -2.47 -1.89 5.47
C PHE A 202 -1.31 -0.87 5.30
N PRO A 203 -0.04 -1.26 5.03
CA PRO A 203 1.01 -0.28 4.74
C PRO A 203 0.79 0.49 3.44
N LEU A 204 -0.13 0.05 2.57
CA LEU A 204 -0.46 0.73 1.33
C LEU A 204 -1.29 2.00 1.54
N ASP A 205 -1.94 2.15 2.71
CA ASP A 205 -2.72 3.36 3.04
C ASP A 205 -1.81 4.58 3.29
N PHE A 206 -0.49 4.41 3.24
CA PHE A 206 0.50 5.47 3.43
C PHE A 206 1.03 5.96 2.08
N ALA A 207 1.03 7.28 1.90
CA ALA A 207 1.84 7.90 0.86
C ALA A 207 3.33 7.67 1.15
N LEU A 208 3.72 7.82 2.42
CA LEU A 208 5.07 7.57 2.89
C LEU A 208 5.06 6.93 4.29
N LEU A 209 5.64 5.74 4.40
CA LEU A 209 5.90 5.05 5.66
C LEU A 209 7.40 4.79 5.82
N VAL A 210 8.04 5.42 6.81
CA VAL A 210 9.46 5.20 7.12
C VAL A 210 9.57 4.50 8.47
N ARG A 211 9.76 3.17 8.48
CA ARG A 211 9.72 2.37 9.72
C ARG A 211 10.73 2.83 10.76
N ASN A 212 11.98 3.13 10.37
CA ASN A 212 13.00 3.65 11.30
C ASN A 212 13.18 5.17 11.18
N GLY A 213 12.11 5.90 10.83
CA GLY A 213 12.19 7.35 10.56
C GLY A 213 12.81 8.15 11.71
N LEU A 214 12.38 7.92 12.96
CA LEU A 214 12.96 8.58 14.14
C LEU A 214 14.44 8.24 14.35
N ARG A 215 14.84 6.98 14.11
CA ARG A 215 16.24 6.59 14.24
C ARG A 215 17.09 7.24 13.14
N GLU A 216 16.62 7.21 11.90
CA GLU A 216 17.32 7.83 10.78
C GLU A 216 17.49 9.34 11.03
N PHE A 217 16.45 9.99 11.53
CA PHE A 217 16.45 11.37 11.99
C PHE A 217 17.55 11.64 13.05
N LYS A 218 17.56 10.86 14.13
CA LYS A 218 18.50 11.04 15.25
C LYS A 218 19.95 10.68 14.90
N GLU A 219 20.18 9.56 14.20
CA GLU A 219 21.53 9.05 13.94
C GLU A 219 22.12 9.60 12.64
N GLY A 220 21.32 9.61 11.57
CA GLY A 220 21.74 10.02 10.23
C GLY A 220 21.83 11.53 10.06
N TYR A 221 20.90 12.25 10.68
CA TYR A 221 20.81 13.72 10.59
C TYR A 221 21.13 14.42 11.90
N ARG A 222 21.48 13.67 12.97
CA ARG A 222 21.85 14.22 14.29
C ARG A 222 20.77 15.17 14.85
N GLY A 223 19.49 14.88 14.59
CA GLY A 223 18.36 15.72 14.98
C GLY A 223 18.17 16.99 14.14
N GLN A 224 18.91 17.16 13.05
CA GLN A 224 18.70 18.26 12.09
C GLN A 224 17.45 17.99 11.25
N SER A 225 16.68 19.06 11.00
CA SER A 225 15.45 19.00 10.21
C SER A 225 15.67 18.31 8.86
N PHE A 226 14.72 17.49 8.43
CA PHE A 226 14.74 16.78 7.15
C PHE A 226 14.53 17.71 5.93
N ASN A 227 15.05 18.94 5.91
CA ASN A 227 14.54 19.98 4.98
C ASN A 227 15.56 20.72 4.14
N ASP A 228 16.77 20.20 3.99
CA ASP A 228 17.74 20.86 3.13
C ASP A 228 18.03 20.09 1.83
N GLY A 229 17.62 20.70 0.71
CA GLY A 229 17.60 20.07 -0.60
C GLY A 229 16.38 19.19 -0.76
N GLN A 230 15.42 19.62 -1.59
CA GLN A 230 14.23 18.85 -1.94
C GLN A 230 14.64 17.57 -2.67
N LYS A 231 14.97 16.50 -1.96
CA LYS A 231 15.32 15.20 -2.54
C LYS A 231 14.09 14.35 -2.79
N LEU A 232 13.06 14.55 -1.97
CA LEU A 232 11.76 13.90 -2.08
C LEU A 232 10.64 14.94 -1.93
N ILE A 233 9.65 14.88 -2.82
CA ILE A 233 8.46 15.72 -2.77
C ILE A 233 7.25 14.80 -2.68
N LEU A 234 6.48 14.94 -1.61
CA LEU A 234 5.15 14.36 -1.49
C LEU A 234 4.17 15.31 -2.18
N GLN A 235 3.56 14.84 -3.27
CA GLN A 235 2.64 15.63 -4.08
C GLN A 235 1.38 16.01 -3.28
N ASP A 236 0.75 17.09 -3.70
CA ASP A 236 -0.49 17.59 -3.09
C ASP A 236 -1.62 16.56 -3.18
N GLN A 237 -2.30 16.35 -2.06
CA GLN A 237 -3.45 15.45 -1.91
C GLN A 237 -4.74 16.23 -1.62
N SER A 238 -4.75 17.56 -1.76
CA SER A 238 -5.90 18.41 -1.44
C SER A 238 -7.15 18.03 -2.23
N SER A 239 -6.97 17.60 -3.48
CA SER A 239 -8.01 17.10 -4.38
C SER A 239 -8.60 15.74 -3.99
N ILE A 240 -7.93 15.00 -3.10
CA ILE A 240 -8.38 13.72 -2.56
C ILE A 240 -9.21 13.99 -1.29
N ALA A 241 -10.35 13.30 -1.15
CA ALA A 241 -11.17 13.38 0.06
C ALA A 241 -10.35 12.98 1.31
N ALA A 242 -10.50 13.72 2.42
CA ALA A 242 -9.67 13.56 3.61
C ALA A 242 -9.59 12.12 4.15
N THR A 243 -10.69 11.37 4.08
CA THR A 243 -10.78 9.95 4.51
C THR A 243 -9.94 8.99 3.65
N ARG A 244 -9.58 9.41 2.44
CA ARG A 244 -8.87 8.61 1.42
C ARG A 244 -7.48 9.12 1.10
N ARG A 245 -7.00 10.17 1.76
CA ARG A 245 -5.62 10.66 1.58
C ARG A 245 -4.62 9.64 2.13
N GLY A 246 -3.45 9.55 1.50
CA GLY A 246 -2.36 8.69 1.92
C GLY A 246 -1.66 9.27 3.14
N LEU A 247 -1.48 8.42 4.14
CA LEU A 247 -0.86 8.80 5.40
C LEU A 247 0.67 8.97 5.28
N VAL A 248 1.25 9.77 6.15
CA VAL A 248 2.69 10.00 6.28
C VAL A 248 3.08 9.70 7.71
N TYR A 249 3.98 8.74 7.91
CA TYR A 249 4.40 8.32 9.24
C TYR A 249 5.89 7.98 9.29
N PHE A 250 6.56 8.55 10.29
CA PHE A 250 7.95 8.27 10.64
C PHE A 250 7.93 7.43 11.92
N GLY A 251 8.35 6.17 11.81
CA GLY A 251 8.15 5.19 12.86
C GLY A 251 8.77 5.58 14.20
N ARG A 252 8.05 5.20 15.27
CA ARG A 252 8.28 5.56 16.68
C ARG A 252 8.14 7.05 17.02
N ALA A 253 7.63 7.87 16.10
CA ALA A 253 7.25 9.23 16.46
C ALA A 253 6.06 9.18 17.45
N ASP A 254 6.30 9.53 18.72
CA ASP A 254 5.35 9.37 19.84
C ASP A 254 5.11 10.70 20.54
N ARG A 255 3.83 10.99 20.80
CA ARG A 255 3.35 12.24 21.42
C ARG A 255 3.83 12.44 22.85
N ASN A 256 4.14 11.37 23.57
CA ASN A 256 4.42 11.43 25.01
C ASN A 256 5.92 11.52 25.35
N ASN A 257 6.80 11.66 24.35
CA ASN A 257 8.24 11.74 24.59
C ASN A 257 8.92 12.70 23.60
N GLU A 258 9.58 13.74 24.11
CA GLU A 258 10.31 14.72 23.30
C GLU A 258 11.44 14.06 22.49
N ASP A 259 12.08 13.04 23.07
CA ASP A 259 13.06 12.19 22.40
C ASP A 259 12.46 11.36 21.26
N SER A 260 11.15 11.39 21.07
CA SER A 260 10.44 10.70 20.01
C SER A 260 9.78 11.66 19.01
N ARG A 261 10.24 12.90 18.90
CA ARG A 261 9.76 13.88 17.90
C ARG A 261 10.60 13.82 16.61
N VAL A 262 9.96 14.09 15.47
CA VAL A 262 10.61 14.23 14.15
C VAL A 262 10.34 15.62 13.58
N PHE A 263 11.39 16.34 13.18
CA PHE A 263 11.26 17.71 12.65
C PHE A 263 11.16 17.73 11.12
N LEU A 264 10.04 18.27 10.61
CA LEU A 264 9.78 18.53 9.19
C LEU A 264 9.29 19.99 9.01
N ASN A 265 9.91 20.72 8.10
CA ASN A 265 9.52 22.05 7.69
C ASN A 265 8.73 21.91 6.39
N THR A 266 7.47 22.33 6.40
CA THR A 266 6.65 22.43 5.20
C THR A 266 7.10 23.63 4.36
N SER A 267 6.94 23.58 3.03
CA SER A 267 7.54 24.58 2.15
C SER A 267 6.72 25.88 2.10
N ASP A 268 7.31 27.00 2.55
CA ASP A 268 6.77 28.37 2.47
C ASP A 268 6.84 28.95 1.04
N VAL A 269 6.26 28.30 0.02
CA VAL A 269 6.37 28.80 -1.36
C VAL A 269 5.43 29.99 -1.63
N ASP A 270 4.40 30.21 -0.81
CA ASP A 270 3.45 31.31 -1.00
C ASP A 270 3.15 32.06 0.30
N ALA A 271 2.88 33.37 0.17
CA ALA A 271 2.55 34.31 1.25
C ALA A 271 1.36 33.90 2.16
N GLN A 272 0.69 32.78 1.87
CA GLN A 272 -0.36 32.18 2.70
C GLN A 272 0.17 31.22 3.78
N SER A 273 1.48 30.94 3.81
CA SER A 273 2.12 30.07 4.80
C SER A 273 2.41 30.74 6.16
N SER A 274 1.99 31.99 6.35
CA SER A 274 1.89 32.65 7.66
C SER A 274 1.04 31.87 8.67
N ALA A 275 0.28 30.87 8.20
CA ALA A 275 -0.53 29.99 9.01
C ALA A 275 0.26 28.92 9.80
N ILE A 276 1.59 28.84 9.70
CA ILE A 276 2.36 27.82 10.42
C ILE A 276 3.41 28.45 11.35
N ILE A 277 3.78 29.71 11.08
CA ILE A 277 4.70 30.47 11.92
C ILE A 277 3.99 30.79 13.24
N PRO A 278 4.60 30.47 14.40
CA PRO A 278 3.98 30.77 15.69
C PRO A 278 3.79 32.28 15.87
N ALA A 279 2.68 32.65 16.52
CA ALA A 279 2.37 34.05 16.75
C ALA A 279 3.22 34.59 17.90
N LEU A 280 3.91 35.70 17.65
CA LEU A 280 4.74 36.35 18.65
C LEU A 280 3.84 37.16 19.60
N PRO A 281 4.01 37.01 20.94
CA PRO A 281 3.24 37.78 21.91
C PRO A 281 3.51 39.29 21.78
N THR A 282 4.74 39.67 21.44
CA THR A 282 5.17 41.05 21.18
C THR A 282 6.28 41.05 20.12
N ALA A 283 6.17 41.89 19.08
CA ALA A 283 7.21 41.99 18.04
C ALA A 283 8.37 42.94 18.42
N ARG A 284 8.11 43.93 19.29
CA ARG A 284 9.10 44.87 19.83
C ARG A 284 8.79 45.17 21.29
N PHE A 285 9.72 44.88 22.19
CA PHE A 285 9.59 45.10 23.63
C PHE A 285 10.57 46.18 24.11
N GLU A 286 10.07 47.22 24.79
CA GLU A 286 10.87 48.34 25.29
C GLU A 286 11.29 48.11 26.75
N ILE A 287 12.55 48.40 27.06
CA ILE A 287 13.07 48.46 28.42
C ILE A 287 13.51 49.88 28.79
N SER A 288 13.34 50.22 30.07
CA SER A 288 13.74 51.53 30.58
C SER A 288 15.27 51.67 30.61
N GLN A 289 15.75 52.93 30.61
CA GLN A 289 17.17 53.25 30.76
C GLN A 289 17.83 52.52 31.94
N ALA A 290 17.14 52.41 33.08
CA ALA A 290 17.69 51.73 34.26
C ALA A 290 17.96 50.24 34.00
N GLU A 291 17.15 49.58 33.18
CA GLU A 291 17.38 48.20 32.77
C GLU A 291 18.44 48.10 31.65
N VAL A 292 18.52 49.08 30.74
CA VAL A 292 19.60 49.17 29.74
C VAL A 292 20.96 49.20 30.42
N LEU A 293 21.13 50.04 31.44
CA LEU A 293 22.40 50.17 32.17
C LEU A 293 22.73 48.92 33.00
N LYS A 294 21.73 48.16 33.46
CA LYS A 294 21.95 46.84 34.09
C LYS A 294 22.40 45.79 33.08
N LEU A 295 21.85 45.83 31.86
CA LEU A 295 22.17 44.91 30.78
C LEU A 295 23.57 45.20 30.20
N LEU A 296 23.88 46.48 29.99
CA LEU A 296 25.11 46.99 29.40
C LEU A 296 25.83 47.96 30.36
N PRO A 297 26.37 47.47 31.49
CA PRO A 297 27.11 48.29 32.44
C PRO A 297 28.41 48.85 31.84
N GLU A 298 28.88 48.34 30.70
CA GLU A 298 30.00 48.94 29.98
C GLU A 298 29.69 50.32 29.39
N LEU A 299 28.41 50.69 29.26
CA LEU A 299 27.98 52.06 28.94
C LEU A 299 28.21 53.00 30.12
N ASP A 300 28.00 52.49 31.33
CA ASP A 300 28.30 53.18 32.59
C ASP A 300 29.74 52.88 33.03
N LYS A 301 30.73 53.41 32.31
CA LYS A 301 32.15 53.26 32.65
C LYS A 301 32.45 53.97 33.98
N ASN A 302 32.24 53.27 35.09
CA ASN A 302 32.61 53.68 36.44
C ASN A 302 31.96 54.99 36.93
N GLY A 303 30.73 55.32 36.50
CA GLY A 303 30.02 56.54 36.93
C GLY A 303 30.53 57.83 36.30
N ALA A 304 31.33 57.76 35.23
CA ALA A 304 31.90 58.94 34.55
C ALA A 304 31.01 59.52 33.44
N ALA A 305 29.98 58.79 32.99
CA ALA A 305 29.04 59.24 31.98
C ALA A 305 27.61 58.98 32.46
N GLU A 306 26.89 60.05 32.81
CA GLU A 306 25.46 59.96 33.13
C GLU A 306 24.67 60.07 31.83
N TYR A 307 23.88 59.06 31.49
CA TYR A 307 22.99 59.15 30.34
C TYR A 307 21.59 59.62 30.75
N GLN A 308 20.90 60.33 29.87
CA GLN A 308 19.47 60.62 29.99
C GLN A 308 18.76 60.36 28.67
N GLY A 309 17.65 59.62 28.71
CA GLY A 309 16.79 59.39 27.55
C GLY A 309 17.13 58.15 26.73
N LEU A 310 18.05 57.28 27.17
CA LEU A 310 18.33 56.02 26.48
C LEU A 310 17.13 55.08 26.56
N LYS A 311 16.83 54.41 25.45
CA LYS A 311 15.82 53.35 25.39
C LYS A 311 16.42 52.09 24.78
N GLY A 312 16.10 50.94 25.38
CA GLY A 312 16.48 49.64 24.84
C GLY A 312 15.28 48.96 24.22
N PHE A 313 15.46 48.32 23.09
CA PHE A 313 14.42 47.57 22.39
C PHE A 313 14.88 46.16 22.10
N PHE A 314 14.03 45.20 22.43
CA PHE A 314 14.14 43.83 21.96
C PHE A 314 13.21 43.65 20.78
N ASN A 315 13.79 43.49 19.58
CA ASN A 315 13.07 43.07 18.40
C ASN A 315 13.00 41.55 18.39
N ILE A 316 11.79 41.05 18.32
CA ILE A 316 11.49 39.64 18.48
C ILE A 316 10.90 39.16 17.16
N SER A 317 11.45 38.06 16.64
CA SER A 317 11.01 37.48 15.38
C SER A 317 11.12 35.96 15.39
N ALA A 318 10.19 35.29 14.72
CA ALA A 318 10.24 33.85 14.47
C ALA A 318 10.74 33.62 13.04
N HIS A 319 11.81 32.83 12.93
CA HIS A 319 12.44 32.51 11.65
C HIS A 319 12.34 31.00 11.40
N PRO A 320 11.81 30.56 10.26
CA PRO A 320 11.86 29.15 9.88
C PRO A 320 13.32 28.74 9.65
N VAL A 321 13.69 27.57 10.18
CA VAL A 321 15.05 27.03 10.01
C VAL A 321 15.05 26.04 8.85
N ALA A 322 14.90 26.50 7.59
CA ALA A 322 15.52 25.86 6.41
C ALA A 322 15.08 26.48 5.07
N ARG A 323 16.07 26.80 4.23
CA ARG A 323 16.16 26.47 2.78
C ARG A 323 17.65 26.36 2.42
N SER A 324 18.00 25.64 1.36
CA SER A 324 19.07 26.06 0.45
C SER A 324 18.66 25.68 -0.98
N GLY A 325 18.59 26.68 -1.86
CA GLY A 325 18.21 26.54 -3.28
C GLY A 325 17.01 27.41 -3.67
N ALA A 326 17.22 28.32 -4.65
CA ALA A 326 16.37 29.47 -5.02
C ALA A 326 16.22 30.49 -3.86
N PRO A 327 16.03 31.80 -4.12
CA PRO A 327 16.41 32.82 -3.14
C PRO A 327 15.65 32.58 -1.84
N ALA A 328 16.41 32.47 -0.75
CA ALA A 328 15.86 32.46 0.58
C ALA A 328 15.05 33.74 0.77
N ASN A 329 14.00 33.70 1.57
CA ASN A 329 13.43 34.96 2.03
C ASN A 329 14.41 35.62 3.03
N ASP A 330 14.29 36.93 3.22
CA ASP A 330 15.23 37.70 4.05
C ASP A 330 15.35 37.13 5.48
N LYS A 331 14.27 36.59 6.02
CA LYS A 331 14.23 35.96 7.36
C LYS A 331 15.01 34.65 7.44
N GLU A 332 14.96 33.83 6.39
CA GLU A 332 15.74 32.60 6.31
C GLU A 332 17.24 32.91 6.18
N ASP A 333 17.59 33.90 5.37
CA ASP A 333 18.99 34.34 5.23
C ASP A 333 19.52 34.93 6.54
N GLU A 334 18.71 35.71 7.26
CA GLU A 334 19.05 36.22 8.58
C GLU A 334 19.26 35.09 9.60
N ALA A 335 18.36 34.09 9.63
CA ALA A 335 18.54 32.92 10.47
C ALA A 335 19.83 32.15 10.13
N ARG A 336 20.16 31.97 8.84
CA ARG A 336 21.41 31.33 8.43
C ARG A 336 22.64 32.14 8.84
N GLN A 337 22.61 33.45 8.66
CA GLN A 337 23.70 34.33 9.06
C GLN A 337 23.93 34.23 10.56
N VAL A 338 22.88 34.45 11.38
CA VAL A 338 22.95 34.34 12.84
C VAL A 338 23.49 32.98 13.27
N LEU A 339 22.98 31.89 12.68
CA LEU A 339 23.45 30.54 12.99
C LEU A 339 24.89 30.28 12.54
N SER A 340 25.41 30.99 11.54
CA SER A 340 26.79 30.85 11.07
C SER A 340 27.83 31.57 11.93
N VAL A 341 27.41 32.62 12.66
CA VAL A 341 28.31 33.43 13.51
C VAL A 341 28.49 32.86 14.92
N VAL A 342 27.59 31.98 15.39
CA VAL A 342 27.75 31.30 16.68
C VAL A 342 28.95 30.36 16.61
N PRO A 343 30.06 30.60 17.35
CA PRO A 343 31.18 29.66 17.37
C PRO A 343 30.72 28.35 17.99
N GLY A 344 31.05 27.19 17.42
CA GLY A 344 30.48 25.91 17.87
C GLY A 344 29.05 25.63 17.38
N SER A 345 28.40 26.57 16.68
CA SER A 345 27.49 26.14 15.61
C SER A 345 28.30 25.21 14.74
N ARG A 346 27.83 23.97 14.60
CA ARG A 346 28.45 23.01 13.69
C ARG A 346 28.60 23.78 12.39
N LYS A 347 29.85 24.03 11.90
CA LYS A 347 30.13 24.48 10.53
C LYS A 347 29.00 23.93 9.70
N LEU A 348 28.11 24.78 9.14
CA LEU A 348 26.93 24.36 8.39
C LEU A 348 27.37 23.20 7.51
N VAL A 349 27.15 21.98 8.00
CA VAL A 349 27.55 20.77 7.30
C VAL A 349 26.72 20.86 6.04
N PRO A 350 27.29 20.64 4.83
CA PRO A 350 26.52 20.69 3.59
C PRO A 350 25.16 20.08 3.81
N MET A 351 24.13 20.93 3.77
CA MET A 351 22.92 20.68 4.54
C MET A 351 22.20 19.43 4.01
N PRO A 352 21.69 18.57 4.90
CA PRO A 352 21.30 17.23 4.53
C PRO A 352 20.00 17.20 3.74
N ALA A 353 20.04 16.43 2.65
CA ALA A 353 18.93 15.91 1.87
C ALA A 353 17.57 15.79 2.61
N GLY A 354 16.51 16.38 2.03
CA GLY A 354 15.22 16.54 2.70
C GLY A 354 13.94 16.14 1.94
N ILE A 355 12.81 16.19 2.65
CA ILE A 355 11.44 15.86 2.20
C ILE A 355 10.58 17.13 2.21
N SER A 356 9.88 17.42 1.12
CA SER A 356 8.91 18.53 1.06
C SER A 356 7.48 18.04 0.80
N PHE A 357 6.50 18.82 1.24
CA PHE A 357 5.08 18.60 0.99
C PHE A 357 4.58 19.67 0.03
N ALA A 358 4.03 19.28 -1.11
CA ALA A 358 3.56 20.22 -2.14
C ALA A 358 2.12 20.74 -1.91
N GLY A 359 1.39 20.22 -0.93
CA GLY A 359 0.01 20.59 -0.65
C GLY A 359 -0.16 21.81 0.27
N ASN A 360 -1.40 22.18 0.57
CA ASN A 360 -1.68 23.30 1.45
C ASN A 360 -1.07 23.06 2.85
N GLY A 361 -0.43 24.07 3.41
CA GLY A 361 0.18 23.99 4.74
C GLY A 361 -0.80 24.10 5.91
N ASP A 362 -2.12 24.09 5.66
CA ASP A 362 -3.13 24.28 6.69
C ASP A 362 -3.26 23.08 7.65
N LYS A 363 -3.74 23.36 8.88
CA LYS A 363 -3.92 22.38 9.95
C LYS A 363 -4.76 21.18 9.51
N ALA A 364 -5.91 21.42 8.90
CA ALA A 364 -6.86 20.37 8.54
C ALA A 364 -6.30 19.42 7.47
N TYR A 365 -5.53 19.96 6.53
CA TYR A 365 -4.82 19.18 5.52
C TYR A 365 -3.73 18.31 6.17
N LEU A 366 -2.88 18.89 7.01
CA LEU A 366 -1.81 18.15 7.66
C LEU A 366 -2.35 17.09 8.64
N GLU A 367 -3.40 17.39 9.42
CA GLU A 367 -4.11 16.41 10.26
C GLU A 367 -4.67 15.23 9.46
N SER A 368 -5.10 15.49 8.22
CA SER A 368 -5.64 14.42 7.37
C SER A 368 -4.58 13.44 6.84
N ILE A 369 -3.30 13.83 6.79
CA ILE A 369 -2.23 13.02 6.19
C ILE A 369 -1.11 12.62 7.16
N VAL A 370 -0.68 13.49 8.08
CA VAL A 370 0.45 13.22 8.97
C VAL A 370 -0.02 12.42 10.19
N ARG A 371 0.80 11.48 10.67
CA ARG A 371 0.54 10.72 11.89
C ARG A 371 1.75 10.77 12.83
N GLY A 372 1.50 10.73 14.13
CA GLY A 372 2.54 10.77 15.17
C GLY A 372 3.10 12.17 15.46
N ALA A 373 4.17 12.22 16.27
CA ALA A 373 4.78 13.45 16.75
C ALA A 373 5.75 14.09 15.73
N VAL A 374 5.20 14.50 14.59
CA VAL A 374 5.93 15.30 13.59
C VAL A 374 5.71 16.78 13.91
N THR A 375 6.79 17.54 14.10
CA THR A 375 6.75 18.97 14.46
C THR A 375 7.62 19.79 13.50
N GLN A 376 7.56 21.12 13.61
CA GLN A 376 8.39 22.03 12.84
C GLN A 376 9.37 22.77 13.76
N ARG A 377 10.58 23.04 13.26
CA ARG A 377 11.62 23.72 14.02
C ARG A 377 11.76 25.18 13.58
N TYR A 378 11.76 26.07 14.57
CA TYR A 378 11.92 27.51 14.36
C TYR A 378 13.12 28.03 15.15
N LEU A 379 13.73 29.09 14.64
CA LEU A 379 14.65 29.93 15.38
C LEU A 379 13.84 31.10 15.91
N TYR A 380 13.67 31.12 17.22
CA TYR A 380 13.23 32.32 17.88
C TYR A 380 14.43 33.26 17.96
N LEU A 381 14.33 34.40 17.29
CA LEU A 381 15.41 35.36 17.17
C LEU A 381 15.04 36.62 17.95
N VAL A 382 15.95 37.03 18.82
CA VAL A 382 15.83 38.25 19.60
C VAL A 382 17.06 39.10 19.35
N HIS A 383 16.85 40.30 18.85
CA HIS A 383 17.86 41.34 18.71
C HIS A 383 17.65 42.41 19.75
N PHE A 384 18.71 42.78 20.45
CA PHE A 384 18.72 44.00 21.24
C PHE A 384 19.23 45.15 20.36
N GLU A 385 18.55 46.29 20.44
CA GLU A 385 18.93 47.55 19.83
C GLU A 385 18.81 48.66 20.88
N LEU A 386 19.82 49.53 20.92
CA LEU A 386 19.77 50.76 21.70
C LEU A 386 19.26 51.88 20.81
N GLU A 387 18.34 52.70 21.30
CA GLU A 387 17.93 53.96 20.67
C GLU A 387 18.50 55.09 21.53
N ALA A 388 19.41 55.86 20.93
CA ALA A 388 20.10 56.98 21.56
C ALA A 388 19.72 58.32 20.91
N ASP A 389 18.80 58.33 19.94
CA ASP A 389 18.27 59.57 19.37
C ASP A 389 17.59 60.43 20.45
N GLY A 390 18.02 61.69 20.54
CA GLY A 390 17.60 62.62 21.60
C GLY A 390 18.12 62.30 23.01
N ALA A 391 19.00 61.29 23.17
CA ALA A 391 19.65 61.02 24.43
C ALA A 391 20.77 62.03 24.73
N LYS A 392 20.99 62.29 26.02
CA LYS A 392 22.02 63.21 26.52
C LYS A 392 23.07 62.47 27.33
N ILE A 393 24.28 62.99 27.30
CA ILE A 393 25.41 62.52 28.09
C ILE A 393 25.88 63.63 29.04
N GLY A 394 26.04 63.29 30.31
CA GLY A 394 26.58 64.14 31.36
C GLY A 394 27.97 63.65 31.78
N ASP A 395 28.82 64.57 32.18
CA ASP A 395 30.22 64.32 32.58
C ASP A 395 30.38 64.15 34.11
N GLY A 396 29.27 63.94 34.82
CA GLY A 396 29.23 63.83 36.29
C GLY A 396 29.19 65.18 37.02
N SER A 397 29.16 66.31 36.30
CA SER A 397 28.98 67.65 36.89
C SER A 397 27.52 68.02 37.17
N GLY A 398 26.56 67.22 36.69
CA GLY A 398 25.12 67.49 36.73
C GLY A 398 24.56 68.17 35.46
N ASP A 399 25.44 68.61 34.55
CA ASP A 399 25.07 69.14 33.23
C ASP A 399 24.99 68.03 32.18
N PHE A 400 24.00 68.12 31.29
CA PHE A 400 23.72 67.14 30.23
C PHE A 400 23.81 67.79 28.85
N TYR A 401 24.58 67.15 27.96
CA TYR A 401 24.84 67.60 26.60
C TYR A 401 24.21 66.64 25.60
N ASP A 402 23.73 67.17 24.47
CA ASP A 402 23.23 66.34 23.38
C ASP A 402 24.40 65.52 22.80
N ILE A 403 24.16 64.22 22.59
CA ILE A 403 25.15 63.34 21.97
C ILE A 403 25.28 63.75 20.49
N PRO A 404 26.50 64.02 19.98
CA PRO A 404 26.67 64.33 18.56
C PRO A 404 26.13 63.20 17.67
N PRO A 405 25.63 63.50 16.46
CA PRO A 405 25.03 62.47 15.58
C PRO A 405 25.94 61.27 15.30
N GLU A 406 27.26 61.50 15.16
CA GLU A 406 28.24 60.42 14.99
C GLU A 406 28.34 59.54 16.25
N GLY A 407 28.28 60.13 17.44
CA GLY A 407 28.29 59.41 18.71
C GLY A 407 27.01 58.62 18.96
N VAL A 408 25.85 59.13 18.53
CA VAL A 408 24.57 58.39 18.53
C VAL A 408 24.72 57.15 17.66
N GLN A 409 25.17 57.32 16.41
CA GLN A 409 25.33 56.21 15.47
C GLN A 409 26.31 55.14 15.98
N ASP A 410 27.41 55.54 16.59
CA ASP A 410 28.40 54.62 17.18
C ASP A 410 27.83 53.84 18.38
N LEU A 411 27.07 54.51 19.26
CA LEU A 411 26.39 53.88 20.40
C LEU A 411 25.35 52.85 19.94
N GLU A 412 24.53 53.20 18.96
CA GLU A 412 23.49 52.32 18.41
C GLU A 412 24.10 51.12 17.67
N ASN A 413 25.12 51.34 16.84
CA ASN A 413 25.81 50.28 16.09
C ASN A 413 26.58 49.32 17.01
N SER A 414 27.24 49.84 18.06
CA SER A 414 27.98 49.01 19.01
C SER A 414 27.09 48.24 19.99
N SER A 415 25.84 48.67 20.15
CA SER A 415 24.87 48.06 21.08
C SER A 415 23.84 47.17 20.37
N LYS A 416 24.00 46.90 19.07
CA LYS A 416 23.16 45.96 18.33
C LYS A 416 23.75 44.56 18.37
N PHE A 417 23.06 43.62 19.02
CA PHE A 417 23.51 42.22 19.10
C PHE A 417 22.35 41.24 19.20
N THR A 418 22.60 40.00 18.76
CA THR A 418 21.68 38.88 18.97
C THR A 418 21.76 38.41 20.42
N CYS A 419 20.62 38.36 21.10
CA CYS A 419 20.53 37.92 22.49
C CYS A 419 20.48 36.39 22.52
N PHE A 420 21.58 35.67 22.74
CA PHE A 420 21.55 34.20 22.77
C PHE A 420 21.17 33.65 24.16
N SER A 421 20.44 32.52 24.18
CA SER A 421 20.18 31.77 25.40
C SER A 421 21.46 31.20 26.01
N PRO A 422 21.65 31.24 27.35
CA PRO A 422 22.76 30.57 28.02
C PRO A 422 22.71 29.04 27.87
N ASP A 423 21.54 28.49 27.54
CA ASP A 423 21.36 27.06 27.30
C ASP A 423 21.82 26.62 25.90
N ILE A 424 22.23 27.52 25.01
CA ILE A 424 22.77 27.11 23.71
C ILE A 424 24.06 26.30 23.92
N THR A 425 24.21 25.20 23.18
CA THR A 425 25.25 24.17 23.40
C THR A 425 26.68 24.73 23.50
N PHE A 426 26.96 25.86 22.83
CA PHE A 426 28.24 26.57 22.89
C PHE A 426 28.64 26.97 24.32
N TYR A 427 27.74 27.63 25.07
CA TYR A 427 28.02 28.08 26.44
C TYR A 427 28.08 26.90 27.43
N ARG A 428 27.35 25.80 27.16
CA ARG A 428 27.36 24.58 27.97
C ARG A 428 28.63 23.74 27.79
N GLU A 429 29.13 23.62 26.57
CA GLU A 429 30.22 22.68 26.24
C GLU A 429 31.62 23.32 26.24
N ASN A 430 31.73 24.64 26.09
CA ASN A 430 33.01 25.35 26.11
C ASN A 430 33.10 26.28 27.33
N ALA A 431 33.65 25.78 28.44
CA ALA A 431 33.92 26.59 29.64
C ALA A 431 34.92 27.76 29.42
N ALA A 432 35.57 27.84 28.26
CA ALA A 432 36.45 28.94 27.84
C ALA A 432 35.81 29.87 26.80
N ALA A 433 34.54 29.65 26.43
CA ALA A 433 33.81 30.47 25.48
C ALA A 433 33.42 31.80 26.11
N ASP A 434 33.91 32.90 25.53
CA ASP A 434 33.45 34.29 25.72
C ASP A 434 32.72 34.58 27.04
N GLN A 435 33.50 34.74 28.11
CA GLN A 435 33.02 35.05 29.46
C GLN A 435 32.07 36.26 29.48
N LYS A 436 32.33 37.28 28.64
CA LYS A 436 31.48 38.47 28.52
C LYS A 436 30.12 38.12 27.91
N GLY A 437 30.10 37.28 26.88
CA GLY A 437 28.88 36.76 26.26
C GLY A 437 28.03 35.94 27.25
N LEU A 438 28.65 35.11 28.09
CA LEU A 438 27.95 34.35 29.13
C LEU A 438 27.34 35.27 30.20
N GLU A 439 28.09 36.26 30.67
CA GLU A 439 27.60 37.25 31.65
C GLU A 439 26.46 38.10 31.06
N LEU A 440 26.52 38.45 29.77
CA LEU A 440 25.43 39.09 29.05
C LEU A 440 24.19 38.17 28.99
N ALA A 441 24.34 36.90 28.63
CA ALA A 441 23.25 35.93 28.59
C ALA A 441 22.59 35.72 29.97
N GLN A 442 23.39 35.66 31.04
CA GLN A 442 22.85 35.56 32.41
C GLN A 442 22.09 36.81 32.83
N ARG A 443 22.57 38.01 32.44
CA ARG A 443 21.84 39.27 32.68
C ARG A 443 20.53 39.33 31.92
N LEU A 444 20.49 38.85 30.68
CA LEU A 444 19.26 38.74 29.89
C LEU A 444 18.20 37.90 30.62
N VAL A 445 18.57 36.73 31.17
CA VAL A 445 17.65 35.90 31.98
C VAL A 445 17.11 36.64 33.20
N GLN A 446 17.93 37.48 33.85
CA GLN A 446 17.44 38.31 34.97
C GLN A 446 16.45 39.38 34.53
N VAL A 447 16.62 39.96 33.32
CA VAL A 447 15.66 40.90 32.75
C VAL A 447 14.34 40.18 32.45
N GLU A 448 14.39 38.99 31.82
CA GLU A 448 13.21 38.15 31.57
C GLU A 448 12.41 37.89 32.85
N GLN A 449 13.08 37.47 33.93
CA GLN A 449 12.44 37.19 35.23
C GLN A 449 11.79 38.41 35.90
N ARG A 450 12.24 39.62 35.55
CA ARG A 450 11.70 40.89 36.09
C ARG A 450 10.56 41.45 35.24
N THR A 451 10.36 40.94 34.04
CA THR A 451 9.21 41.28 33.19
C THR A 451 7.96 40.50 33.61
N ASN A 452 6.81 41.18 33.65
CA ASN A 452 5.52 40.56 33.98
C ASN A 452 4.45 40.96 32.93
N PRO A 453 3.92 40.00 32.14
CA PRO A 453 4.28 38.58 32.12
C PRO A 453 5.72 38.36 31.62
N PRO A 454 6.36 37.22 31.97
CA PRO A 454 7.70 36.89 31.48
C PRO A 454 7.70 36.82 29.95
N ILE A 455 8.58 37.58 29.31
CA ILE A 455 8.80 37.53 27.86
C ILE A 455 10.14 36.82 27.63
N PRO A 456 10.23 35.82 26.73
CA PRO A 456 11.52 35.25 26.36
C PRO A 456 12.30 36.27 25.54
N LEU A 457 13.38 36.82 26.09
CA LEU A 457 14.26 37.83 25.49
C LEU A 457 15.58 37.22 24.99
N THR A 458 15.65 35.89 24.98
CA THR A 458 16.78 35.12 24.47
C THR A 458 16.37 34.35 23.22
N SER A 459 17.30 34.30 22.27
CA SER A 459 17.20 33.56 21.02
C SER A 459 17.51 32.10 21.30
N ASP A 460 16.64 31.21 20.85
CA ASP A 460 16.79 29.77 21.02
C ASP A 460 16.12 29.03 19.86
N PHE A 461 16.53 27.77 19.67
CA PHE A 461 15.73 26.86 18.87
C PHE A 461 14.47 26.52 19.63
N VAL A 462 13.33 26.75 18.99
CA VAL A 462 12.08 26.20 19.49
C VAL A 462 11.75 24.97 18.66
N GLU A 463 11.88 23.81 19.30
CA GLU A 463 11.69 22.48 18.72
C GLU A 463 10.21 22.02 18.82
N ASP A 464 9.38 22.83 19.47
CA ASP A 464 8.16 22.37 20.12
C ASP A 464 6.85 22.88 19.50
N TYR A 465 6.88 23.37 18.26
CA TYR A 465 5.63 23.81 17.60
C TYR A 465 5.05 22.73 16.70
N LEU A 466 3.76 22.52 16.89
CA LEU A 466 2.94 21.85 15.90
C LEU A 466 2.72 22.79 14.73
N CYS A 467 2.48 22.19 13.57
CA CYS A 467 2.36 22.89 12.29
C CYS A 467 1.02 23.65 12.20
N TYR A 468 0.75 24.67 13.05
CA TYR A 468 -0.56 25.35 13.13
C TYR A 468 -0.48 26.88 13.29
N SER A 469 -1.57 27.57 12.91
CA SER A 469 -1.71 29.03 13.01
C SER A 469 -2.17 29.47 14.39
N GLY A 470 -1.70 30.63 14.85
CA GLY A 470 -2.20 31.27 16.07
C GLY A 470 -1.74 30.63 17.38
N GLN A 471 -0.67 29.82 17.35
CA GLN A 471 -0.07 29.28 18.56
C GLN A 471 0.69 30.38 19.31
N ASN A 472 0.44 30.50 20.61
CA ASN A 472 1.19 31.40 21.48
C ASN A 472 2.60 30.84 21.71
N MET A 473 3.62 31.69 21.56
CA MET A 473 5.01 31.34 21.89
C MET A 473 5.19 31.21 23.40
N GLN A 474 4.79 30.07 23.98
CA GLN A 474 5.18 29.67 25.32
C GLN A 474 5.97 28.37 25.24
N LYS A 475 6.99 28.23 26.08
CA LYS A 475 7.69 26.95 26.40
C LYS A 475 6.76 26.03 27.20
N ALA A 476 5.51 25.90 26.74
CA ALA A 476 4.51 25.06 27.36
C ALA A 476 4.68 23.63 26.84
N GLU A 477 4.39 22.65 27.71
CA GLU A 477 4.41 21.24 27.38
C GLU A 477 3.54 20.98 26.15
N ILE A 478 4.10 20.39 25.09
CA ILE A 478 3.33 20.04 23.90
C ILE A 478 2.35 18.93 24.27
N THR A 479 1.07 19.26 24.37
CA THR A 479 0.00 18.29 24.68
C THR A 479 -0.77 17.82 23.44
N GLU A 480 -0.57 18.45 22.28
CA GLU A 480 -1.23 18.09 21.02
C GLU A 480 -0.19 17.57 20.00
N THR A 481 -0.53 16.55 19.21
CA THR A 481 0.24 16.13 18.01
C THR A 481 -0.73 15.76 16.89
N PHE A 482 -0.24 15.42 15.71
CA PHE A 482 -1.10 14.75 14.73
C PHE A 482 -1.66 13.44 15.31
N ASP A 483 -2.83 13.01 14.80
CA ASP A 483 -3.57 11.78 15.16
C ASP A 483 -2.67 10.60 15.58
N ASP A 484 -3.19 9.78 16.49
CA ASP A 484 -2.51 8.61 17.08
C ASP A 484 -1.78 7.76 16.05
N ALA A 485 -0.61 7.25 16.47
CA ALA A 485 0.17 6.32 15.68
C ALA A 485 -0.71 5.13 15.25
N PRO A 486 -0.69 4.76 13.95
CA PRO A 486 -1.47 3.62 13.46
C PRO A 486 -1.11 2.34 14.21
N ARG A 487 -2.09 1.44 14.38
CA ARG A 487 -1.82 0.09 14.86
C ARG A 487 -1.08 -0.71 13.79
N PHE A 488 0.05 -1.29 14.17
CA PHE A 488 0.80 -2.21 13.32
C PHE A 488 0.66 -3.63 13.85
N TYR A 489 0.77 -4.59 12.94
CA TYR A 489 0.50 -5.99 13.21
C TYR A 489 1.68 -6.85 12.83
N GLY A 490 1.93 -7.85 13.68
CA GLY A 490 2.95 -8.86 13.49
C GLY A 490 2.53 -9.90 12.45
N ARG A 491 3.44 -10.83 12.19
CA ARG A 491 3.17 -11.93 11.25
C ARG A 491 1.95 -12.75 11.63
N ASP A 492 1.66 -12.90 12.91
CA ASP A 492 0.59 -13.70 13.50
C ASP A 492 -0.74 -12.93 13.65
N SER A 493 -0.85 -11.74 13.06
CA SER A 493 -1.98 -10.81 13.24
C SER A 493 -2.09 -10.22 14.64
N SER A 494 -1.11 -10.41 15.53
CA SER A 494 -1.09 -9.75 16.84
C SER A 494 -0.67 -8.29 16.71
N LEU A 495 -1.10 -7.45 17.64
CA LEU A 495 -0.66 -6.07 17.71
C LEU A 495 0.83 -6.02 18.06
N LEU A 496 1.61 -5.25 17.30
CA LEU A 496 3.00 -4.99 17.67
C LEU A 496 3.07 -3.90 18.73
N GLY A 497 3.86 -4.16 19.77
CA GLY A 497 4.30 -3.11 20.70
C GLY A 497 5.27 -2.12 20.04
N ASP A 498 5.98 -2.56 18.99
CA ASP A 498 6.96 -1.74 18.30
C ASP A 498 7.11 -2.16 16.82
N LEU A 499 7.05 -1.16 15.93
CA LEU A 499 7.17 -1.35 14.49
C LEU A 499 8.55 -1.90 14.05
N ASN A 500 9.60 -1.63 14.83
CA ASN A 500 10.97 -2.03 14.49
C ASN A 500 11.31 -3.48 14.84
N MET A 501 10.37 -4.22 15.44
CA MET A 501 10.54 -5.65 15.69
C MET A 501 10.81 -6.40 14.38
N THR A 502 11.80 -7.29 14.41
CA THR A 502 12.25 -8.09 13.26
C THR A 502 11.93 -9.58 13.45
N GLY A 503 12.18 -10.37 12.40
CA GLY A 503 12.08 -11.83 12.48
C GLY A 503 10.66 -12.37 12.31
N SER A 504 10.37 -13.50 12.97
CA SER A 504 9.11 -14.23 12.79
C SER A 504 7.90 -13.54 13.41
N GLU A 505 8.10 -12.68 14.41
CA GLU A 505 7.05 -11.98 15.16
C GLU A 505 6.97 -10.49 14.78
N GLY A 506 7.93 -9.98 13.99
CA GLY A 506 7.99 -8.58 13.59
C GLY A 506 6.97 -8.15 12.52
N PHE A 507 7.04 -6.86 12.16
CA PHE A 507 6.20 -6.26 11.13
C PHE A 507 6.40 -6.94 9.78
N ARG A 508 5.34 -7.59 9.28
CA ARG A 508 5.44 -8.43 8.09
C ARG A 508 4.21 -8.34 7.18
N PRO A 509 4.17 -7.32 6.30
CA PRO A 509 3.17 -7.23 5.24
C PRO A 509 3.20 -8.47 4.35
N PHE A 510 2.08 -8.84 3.73
CA PHE A 510 1.96 -10.04 2.88
C PHE A 510 2.43 -11.35 3.56
N GLY A 511 2.08 -11.56 4.85
CA GLY A 511 2.52 -12.71 5.66
C GLY A 511 1.84 -14.06 5.37
N HIS A 512 0.60 -14.08 4.86
CA HIS A 512 -0.20 -15.27 4.59
C HIS A 512 0.23 -15.97 3.29
N TYR A 513 1.36 -16.65 3.36
CA TYR A 513 1.97 -17.36 2.24
C TYR A 513 1.05 -18.40 1.57
N ALA A 514 0.02 -18.88 2.27
CA ALA A 514 -0.98 -19.79 1.72
C ALA A 514 -1.85 -19.14 0.62
N LEU A 515 -2.09 -17.83 0.72
CA LEU A 515 -2.97 -17.09 -0.18
C LEU A 515 -2.29 -16.63 -1.48
N PHE A 516 -0.97 -16.82 -1.59
CA PHE A 516 -0.22 -16.43 -2.77
C PHE A 516 -0.66 -17.26 -3.99
N SER A 517 -0.85 -16.60 -5.13
CA SER A 517 -1.27 -17.22 -6.39
C SER A 517 -0.17 -18.10 -6.97
N ALA A 518 1.08 -17.66 -6.90
CA ALA A 518 2.27 -18.43 -7.23
C ALA A 518 3.37 -18.21 -6.19
N ARG A 519 4.17 -19.26 -5.93
CA ARG A 519 5.12 -19.33 -4.81
C ARG A 519 6.41 -19.99 -5.25
N TYR A 520 7.51 -19.67 -4.56
CA TYR A 520 8.82 -20.25 -4.81
C TYR A 520 9.33 -20.08 -6.25
N LEU A 521 8.89 -19.02 -6.94
CA LEU A 521 9.34 -18.78 -8.30
C LEU A 521 10.78 -18.27 -8.30
N ARG A 522 11.48 -18.55 -9.38
CA ARG A 522 12.68 -17.83 -9.83
C ARG A 522 12.30 -16.69 -10.77
N ALA A 523 13.16 -15.70 -10.94
CA ALA A 523 12.84 -14.51 -11.73
C ALA A 523 12.50 -14.86 -13.19
N HIS A 524 13.22 -15.80 -13.79
CA HIS A 524 12.95 -16.28 -15.16
C HIS A 524 11.63 -17.08 -15.27
N GLU A 525 11.11 -17.63 -14.16
CA GLU A 525 9.85 -18.36 -14.16
C GLU A 525 8.64 -17.43 -14.24
N LEU A 526 8.80 -16.13 -13.96
CA LEU A 526 7.72 -15.15 -14.18
C LEU A 526 7.21 -15.18 -15.63
N GLU A 527 8.08 -15.40 -16.61
CA GLU A 527 7.71 -15.55 -18.01
C GLU A 527 6.97 -16.88 -18.26
N LYS A 528 7.49 -17.98 -17.71
CA LYS A 528 6.90 -19.32 -17.85
C LYS A 528 5.48 -19.41 -17.28
N TYR A 529 5.22 -18.74 -16.16
CA TYR A 529 3.90 -18.71 -15.52
C TYR A 529 3.00 -17.59 -16.06
N GLY A 530 3.42 -16.88 -17.12
CA GLY A 530 2.64 -15.83 -17.76
C GLY A 530 2.45 -14.55 -16.92
N VAL A 531 3.19 -14.42 -15.81
CA VAL A 531 3.17 -13.22 -14.96
C VAL A 531 3.87 -12.07 -15.66
N TYR A 532 4.96 -12.33 -16.39
CA TYR A 532 5.68 -11.32 -17.14
C TYR A 532 5.87 -11.73 -18.61
N ASP A 533 5.21 -11.03 -19.53
CA ASP A 533 5.46 -11.12 -20.96
C ASP A 533 6.55 -10.10 -21.34
N LYS A 534 7.81 -10.55 -21.29
CA LYS A 534 8.97 -9.73 -21.59
C LYS A 534 9.00 -9.22 -23.03
N LYS A 535 8.43 -9.99 -23.98
CA LYS A 535 8.42 -9.62 -25.40
C LYS A 535 7.52 -8.42 -25.66
N ASN A 536 6.32 -8.41 -25.09
CA ASN A 536 5.36 -7.33 -25.26
C ASN A 536 5.49 -6.23 -24.17
N GLY A 537 6.27 -6.51 -23.12
CA GLY A 537 6.42 -5.67 -21.94
C GLY A 537 5.11 -5.58 -21.15
N ILE A 538 4.49 -6.71 -20.83
CA ILE A 538 3.23 -6.77 -20.10
C ILE A 538 3.41 -7.58 -18.81
N LEU A 539 3.07 -7.00 -17.67
CA LEU A 539 3.02 -7.65 -16.37
C LEU A 539 1.57 -8.02 -16.05
N ASN A 540 1.22 -9.31 -16.14
CA ASN A 540 -0.10 -9.83 -15.82
C ASN A 540 -0.17 -10.20 -14.34
N LEU A 541 -0.78 -9.33 -13.54
CA LEU A 541 -0.91 -9.49 -12.10
C LEU A 541 -2.25 -10.11 -11.72
N ARG A 542 -2.19 -11.10 -10.83
CA ARG A 542 -3.38 -11.75 -10.26
C ARG A 542 -3.10 -12.25 -8.86
N GLY A 543 -3.28 -11.36 -7.89
CA GLY A 543 -2.96 -11.63 -6.49
C GLY A 543 -1.45 -11.59 -6.24
N VAL A 544 -1.01 -12.31 -5.21
CA VAL A 544 0.36 -12.20 -4.70
C VAL A 544 1.25 -13.31 -5.27
N VAL A 545 2.35 -12.93 -5.90
CA VAL A 545 3.36 -13.84 -6.47
C VAL A 545 4.65 -13.71 -5.67
N SER A 546 5.28 -14.82 -5.28
CA SER A 546 6.60 -14.82 -4.62
C SER A 546 7.73 -15.35 -5.50
N VAL A 547 8.81 -14.57 -5.55
CA VAL A 547 10.10 -14.88 -6.19
C VAL A 547 11.16 -14.99 -5.09
N GLU A 548 11.45 -16.18 -4.58
CA GLU A 548 12.11 -16.35 -3.25
C GLU A 548 13.61 -16.07 -3.22
N LEU A 549 14.32 -16.30 -4.32
CA LEU A 549 15.80 -16.32 -4.34
C LEU A 549 16.43 -15.29 -5.26
N ASP A 550 15.71 -14.87 -6.30
CA ASP A 550 16.28 -14.04 -7.34
C ASP A 550 15.92 -12.57 -7.16
N HIS A 551 16.87 -11.72 -7.52
CA HIS A 551 16.60 -10.30 -7.73
C HIS A 551 15.78 -10.13 -9.02
N VAL A 552 14.70 -9.36 -8.96
CA VAL A 552 13.82 -9.16 -10.13
C VAL A 552 14.20 -7.88 -10.85
N THR A 553 14.55 -8.00 -12.13
CA THR A 553 14.87 -6.86 -12.99
C THR A 553 13.76 -6.66 -14.01
N PHE A 554 13.28 -5.43 -14.10
CA PHE A 554 12.27 -5.01 -15.08
C PHE A 554 12.91 -4.10 -16.14
N ASP A 555 13.08 -4.67 -17.33
CA ASP A 555 13.64 -4.01 -18.50
C ASP A 555 12.52 -3.62 -19.48
N PRO A 556 12.63 -2.47 -20.15
CA PRO A 556 11.63 -2.08 -21.14
C PRO A 556 11.70 -3.00 -22.37
N PRO A 557 10.57 -3.27 -23.04
CA PRO A 557 10.61 -3.91 -24.35
C PRO A 557 11.24 -2.96 -25.39
N PRO A 558 11.81 -3.49 -26.49
CA PRO A 558 12.43 -2.67 -27.52
C PRO A 558 11.51 -1.54 -28.02
N GLY A 559 12.02 -0.30 -28.01
CA GLY A 559 11.28 0.88 -28.48
C GLY A 559 10.26 1.47 -27.49
N LYS A 560 10.14 0.96 -26.26
CA LYS A 560 9.35 1.58 -25.18
C LYS A 560 10.26 1.97 -24.01
N ASN A 561 9.72 2.81 -23.13
CA ASN A 561 10.34 3.24 -21.88
C ASN A 561 9.57 2.72 -20.64
N HIS A 562 8.57 1.86 -20.83
CA HIS A 562 7.74 1.34 -19.76
C HIS A 562 7.25 -0.09 -20.01
N ILE A 563 6.87 -0.76 -18.93
CA ILE A 563 6.10 -2.02 -18.93
C ILE A 563 4.64 -1.70 -18.60
N LEU A 564 3.72 -2.36 -19.30
CA LEU A 564 2.29 -2.27 -19.05
C LEU A 564 1.88 -3.24 -17.94
N VAL A 565 1.16 -2.76 -16.93
CA VAL A 565 0.60 -3.57 -15.84
C VAL A 565 -0.87 -3.86 -16.15
N ARG A 566 -1.25 -5.13 -16.12
CA ARG A 566 -2.62 -5.60 -16.31
C ARG A 566 -3.08 -6.43 -15.11
N GLY A 567 -4.25 -6.14 -14.58
CA GLY A 567 -4.83 -6.79 -13.41
C GLY A 567 -4.33 -6.21 -12.09
N VAL A 568 -4.63 -6.92 -11.00
CA VAL A 568 -4.31 -6.48 -9.63
C VAL A 568 -3.45 -7.52 -8.92
N GLY A 569 -2.33 -7.09 -8.35
CA GLY A 569 -1.47 -8.01 -7.62
C GLY A 569 -0.22 -7.40 -7.01
N ALA A 570 0.51 -8.25 -6.31
CA ALA A 570 1.78 -7.92 -5.69
C ALA A 570 2.86 -8.92 -6.09
N ILE A 571 4.07 -8.44 -6.33
CA ILE A 571 5.25 -9.30 -6.50
C ILE A 571 6.13 -9.14 -5.27
N LEU A 572 6.37 -10.25 -4.59
CA LEU A 572 7.35 -10.39 -3.54
C LEU A 572 8.67 -10.84 -4.14
N ALA A 573 9.73 -10.07 -3.97
CA ALA A 573 11.09 -10.54 -4.26
C ALA A 573 11.99 -10.23 -3.07
N PRO A 574 12.28 -11.20 -2.18
CA PRO A 574 13.12 -10.97 -1.01
C PRO A 574 14.48 -10.38 -1.39
N ALA A 575 15.10 -10.79 -2.50
CA ALA A 575 16.39 -10.27 -2.96
C ALA A 575 16.35 -8.84 -3.56
N GLY A 576 15.16 -8.27 -3.76
CA GLY A 576 14.98 -6.88 -4.23
C GLY A 576 14.58 -6.77 -5.69
N PHE A 577 14.47 -5.52 -6.13
CA PHE A 577 14.05 -5.15 -7.48
C PHE A 577 15.02 -4.15 -8.12
N THR A 578 15.13 -4.20 -9.46
CA THR A 578 15.72 -3.14 -10.27
C THR A 578 14.72 -2.73 -11.35
N LEU A 579 14.31 -1.46 -11.34
CA LEU A 579 13.45 -0.86 -12.35
C LEU A 579 14.29 -0.04 -13.33
N ASN A 580 14.52 -0.57 -14.53
CA ASN A 580 15.23 0.12 -15.60
C ASN A 580 14.28 0.95 -16.49
N CYS A 581 12.98 0.87 -16.24
CA CYS A 581 11.93 1.54 -17.02
C CYS A 581 10.75 1.92 -16.11
N GLY A 582 9.87 2.77 -16.63
CA GLY A 582 8.61 3.10 -15.97
C GLY A 582 7.65 1.90 -15.89
N LEU A 583 6.66 2.00 -15.02
CA LEU A 583 5.53 1.06 -14.96
C LEU A 583 4.26 1.84 -15.23
N LYS A 584 3.44 1.38 -16.17
CA LYS A 584 2.19 2.05 -16.56
C LYS A 584 1.04 1.07 -16.49
N ARG A 585 -0.06 1.44 -15.85
CA ARG A 585 -1.27 0.62 -15.79
C ARG A 585 -1.96 0.63 -17.15
N GLU A 586 -2.47 -0.53 -17.57
CA GLU A 586 -3.27 -0.64 -18.78
C GLU A 586 -4.61 0.07 -18.58
N ASP A 587 -5.27 -0.16 -17.45
CA ASP A 587 -6.43 0.59 -16.99
C ASP A 587 -6.14 1.21 -15.61
N PRO A 588 -5.95 2.54 -15.51
CA PRO A 588 -5.67 3.24 -14.26
C PRO A 588 -6.78 3.13 -13.20
N ASN A 589 -8.02 2.82 -13.57
CA ASN A 589 -9.14 2.67 -12.63
C ASN A 589 -9.22 1.25 -12.05
N ARG A 590 -8.71 0.25 -12.78
CA ARG A 590 -8.81 -1.16 -12.43
C ARG A 590 -7.50 -1.74 -11.91
N ASP A 591 -6.40 -1.47 -12.60
CA ASP A 591 -5.14 -2.21 -12.43
C ASP A 591 -4.31 -1.66 -11.26
N LEU A 592 -3.56 -2.55 -10.61
CA LEU A 592 -2.77 -2.26 -9.42
C LEU A 592 -1.51 -3.12 -9.36
N CYS A 593 -0.37 -2.47 -9.21
CA CYS A 593 0.93 -3.13 -9.02
C CYS A 593 1.52 -2.76 -7.67
N ILE A 594 1.96 -3.78 -6.93
CA ILE A 594 2.70 -3.62 -5.68
C ILE A 594 4.00 -4.43 -5.79
N LEU A 595 5.12 -3.80 -5.51
CA LEU A 595 6.44 -4.44 -5.45
C LEU A 595 6.91 -4.43 -4.00
N PHE A 596 7.20 -5.61 -3.46
CA PHE A 596 7.61 -5.73 -2.06
C PHE A 596 8.86 -6.60 -1.88
N THR A 597 9.87 -6.05 -1.19
CA THR A 597 11.10 -6.75 -0.84
C THR A 597 11.30 -6.84 0.68
N ARG A 598 11.95 -7.93 1.12
CA ARG A 598 12.15 -8.31 2.53
C ARG A 598 13.61 -8.48 2.96
N ARG A 599 14.56 -8.44 2.03
CA ARG A 599 16.00 -8.56 2.33
C ARG A 599 16.84 -7.59 1.48
N GLY A 600 16.35 -7.22 0.30
CA GLY A 600 17.01 -6.31 -0.62
C GLY A 600 16.42 -4.91 -0.63
N ASN A 601 16.86 -4.12 -1.61
CA ASN A 601 16.35 -2.77 -1.85
C ASN A 601 15.61 -2.74 -3.18
N ILE A 602 14.88 -1.66 -3.43
CA ILE A 602 14.30 -1.36 -4.74
C ILE A 602 15.20 -0.31 -5.41
N ARG A 603 15.88 -0.70 -6.48
CA ARG A 603 16.74 0.19 -7.27
C ARG A 603 15.92 0.84 -8.38
N LEU A 604 15.93 2.17 -8.43
CA LEU A 604 15.22 2.96 -9.44
C LEU A 604 16.26 3.56 -10.39
N VAL A 605 16.31 3.03 -11.61
CA VAL A 605 17.29 3.45 -12.64
C VAL A 605 16.64 4.30 -13.74
N THR A 606 15.33 4.47 -13.67
CA THR A 606 14.54 5.29 -14.59
C THR A 606 14.13 6.63 -13.96
N SER A 607 13.87 7.62 -14.81
CA SER A 607 13.14 8.85 -14.49
C SER A 607 11.69 8.82 -14.98
N ASP A 608 11.31 7.79 -15.73
CA ASP A 608 9.92 7.59 -16.17
C ASP A 608 9.02 7.24 -14.98
N ARG A 609 7.75 7.60 -15.10
CA ARG A 609 6.75 7.37 -14.05
C ARG A 609 6.57 5.88 -13.75
N VAL A 610 6.49 5.57 -12.46
CA VAL A 610 6.26 4.23 -11.92
C VAL A 610 4.90 4.21 -11.22
N GLU A 611 3.87 3.69 -11.90
CA GLU A 611 2.50 3.56 -11.39
C GLU A 611 2.32 2.30 -10.53
N ALA A 612 3.14 2.18 -9.48
CA ALA A 612 3.17 1.04 -8.55
C ALA A 612 3.48 1.47 -7.12
N SER A 613 3.01 0.69 -6.14
CA SER A 613 3.42 0.85 -4.74
C SER A 613 4.73 0.11 -4.48
N LEU A 614 5.70 0.78 -3.86
CA LEU A 614 7.05 0.30 -3.63
C LEU A 614 7.29 0.11 -2.14
N LEU A 615 7.45 -1.14 -1.69
CA LEU A 615 7.66 -1.49 -0.30
C LEU A 615 9.01 -2.21 -0.12
N ALA A 616 9.85 -1.72 0.79
CA ALA A 616 11.14 -2.31 1.14
C ALA A 616 11.30 -2.36 2.67
N PHE A 617 10.76 -3.42 3.29
CA PHE A 617 10.85 -3.66 4.73
C PHE A 617 11.64 -4.92 4.99
N ASN A 618 12.88 -4.76 5.43
CA ASN A 618 13.84 -5.86 5.51
C ASN A 618 13.99 -6.43 6.91
N ASP A 619 14.35 -7.71 6.99
CA ASP A 619 14.64 -8.36 8.28
C ASP A 619 15.78 -7.67 9.06
N SER A 620 16.65 -6.91 8.38
CA SER A 620 17.77 -6.13 8.94
C SER A 620 17.44 -4.66 9.23
N ASN A 621 16.18 -4.22 9.05
CA ASN A 621 15.78 -2.82 9.24
C ASN A 621 16.57 -1.81 8.38
N SER A 622 16.93 -2.21 7.16
CA SER A 622 17.75 -1.43 6.21
C SER A 622 17.16 -1.35 4.79
N GLY A 623 15.93 -1.84 4.58
CA GLY A 623 15.23 -1.76 3.30
C GLY A 623 15.02 -0.32 2.88
N SER A 624 15.35 0.00 1.63
CA SER A 624 15.33 1.37 1.12
C SER A 624 15.02 1.41 -0.37
N LEU A 625 14.62 2.60 -0.85
CA LEU A 625 14.68 2.94 -2.26
C LEU A 625 16.09 3.44 -2.58
N SER A 626 16.69 2.93 -3.65
CA SER A 626 18.03 3.33 -4.11
C SER A 626 17.93 3.92 -5.51
N PRO A 627 17.55 5.21 -5.64
CA PRO A 627 17.43 5.87 -6.93
C PRO A 627 18.79 6.30 -7.48
N SER A 628 19.08 5.97 -8.74
CA SER A 628 20.22 6.54 -9.48
C SER A 628 19.84 7.81 -10.25
N ARG A 629 18.53 8.06 -10.43
CA ARG A 629 17.93 9.23 -11.08
C ARG A 629 16.69 9.68 -10.31
N ALA A 630 16.29 10.94 -10.46
CA ALA A 630 15.05 11.42 -9.87
C ALA A 630 13.88 10.62 -10.43
N PHE A 631 13.03 10.10 -9.56
CA PHE A 631 11.91 9.24 -9.93
C PHE A 631 10.58 9.94 -9.68
N GLU A 632 9.54 9.42 -10.34
CA GLU A 632 8.15 9.76 -10.07
C GLU A 632 7.38 8.47 -9.81
N VAL A 633 6.84 8.32 -8.60
CA VAL A 633 6.05 7.15 -8.19
C VAL A 633 4.61 7.58 -7.98
N GLN A 634 3.66 6.87 -8.61
CA GLN A 634 2.24 6.98 -8.33
C GLN A 634 1.76 5.72 -7.60
N GLY A 635 1.56 5.82 -6.29
CA GLY A 635 1.25 4.69 -5.41
C GLY A 635 1.56 4.98 -3.95
N ALA A 636 2.07 3.97 -3.24
CA ALA A 636 2.55 4.09 -1.85
C ALA A 636 4.04 3.79 -1.76
N VAL A 637 4.77 4.51 -0.90
CA VAL A 637 6.18 4.22 -0.59
C VAL A 637 6.31 3.81 0.86
N GLY A 638 6.84 2.61 1.10
CA GLY A 638 7.11 2.08 2.43
C GLY A 638 8.55 1.58 2.52
N VAL A 639 9.34 2.10 3.44
CA VAL A 639 10.76 1.73 3.59
C VAL A 639 11.16 1.63 5.04
N ASP A 640 12.27 0.94 5.31
CA ASP A 640 12.90 1.01 6.62
C ASP A 640 13.59 2.33 6.86
N GLN A 641 14.32 2.79 5.85
CA GLN A 641 15.12 4.00 5.85
C GLN A 641 15.09 4.59 4.44
N LEU A 642 15.10 5.93 4.36
CA LEU A 642 15.14 6.65 3.10
C LEU A 642 16.56 6.82 2.59
N TYR A 643 17.51 7.13 3.47
CA TYR A 643 18.88 7.52 3.09
C TYR A 643 18.89 8.63 2.04
N LEU A 644 18.17 9.73 2.31
CA LEU A 644 17.99 10.83 1.35
C LEU A 644 19.33 11.41 0.85
N SER A 645 20.40 11.32 1.65
CA SER A 645 21.75 11.71 1.24
C SER A 645 22.27 10.96 0.00
N ARG A 646 21.70 9.78 -0.30
CA ARG A 646 22.01 8.97 -1.50
C ARG A 646 21.13 9.33 -2.69
N PHE A 647 20.12 10.17 -2.52
CA PHE A 647 19.23 10.55 -3.61
C PHE A 647 19.92 11.55 -4.55
N PRO A 648 19.59 11.53 -5.86
CA PRO A 648 20.06 12.50 -6.84
C PRO A 648 19.79 13.95 -6.43
N THR A 649 20.53 14.91 -6.98
CA THR A 649 20.33 16.36 -6.72
C THR A 649 18.93 16.83 -7.12
N THR A 650 18.41 16.31 -8.24
CA THR A 650 17.03 16.55 -8.68
C THR A 650 16.04 15.82 -7.77
N ALA A 651 14.97 16.52 -7.38
CA ALA A 651 13.93 16.02 -6.50
C ALA A 651 13.15 14.85 -7.11
N SER A 652 13.00 13.77 -6.36
CA SER A 652 12.06 12.68 -6.66
C SER A 652 10.66 13.02 -6.15
N ARG A 653 9.62 12.42 -6.72
CA ARG A 653 8.22 12.73 -6.43
C ARG A 653 7.44 11.47 -6.09
N VAL A 654 6.59 11.57 -5.08
CA VAL A 654 5.61 10.53 -4.71
C VAL A 654 4.22 11.14 -4.76
N GLU A 655 3.39 10.60 -5.62
CA GLU A 655 1.96 10.90 -5.72
C GLU A 655 1.18 9.72 -5.15
N PHE A 656 0.31 10.00 -4.19
CA PHE A 656 -0.50 8.95 -3.59
C PHE A 656 -1.63 8.52 -4.53
N ASP A 657 -1.83 7.20 -4.67
CA ASP A 657 -3.00 6.66 -5.37
C ASP A 657 -4.17 6.51 -4.37
N PRO A 658 -5.26 7.30 -4.48
CA PRO A 658 -6.39 7.27 -3.54
C PRO A 658 -7.15 5.94 -3.54
N ARG A 659 -6.90 5.03 -4.48
CA ARG A 659 -7.48 3.68 -4.47
C ARG A 659 -6.79 2.76 -3.47
N LEU A 660 -5.63 3.14 -2.95
CA LEU A 660 -4.89 2.35 -1.95
C LEU A 660 -5.45 2.49 -0.53
N ARG A 661 -6.40 3.41 -0.31
CA ARG A 661 -7.08 3.60 0.97
C ARG A 661 -8.59 3.58 0.75
N ALA A 662 -9.24 2.55 1.30
CA ALA A 662 -10.70 2.42 1.29
C ALA A 662 -11.28 2.87 2.64
N ASP A 663 -12.39 3.60 2.60
CA ASP A 663 -13.15 4.03 3.77
C ASP A 663 -14.40 3.16 4.04
N THR A 664 -14.77 2.33 3.07
CA THR A 664 -15.92 1.42 3.10
C THR A 664 -15.56 0.05 2.53
N ASP A 665 -16.35 -0.96 2.87
CA ASP A 665 -16.18 -2.34 2.39
C ASP A 665 -16.36 -2.48 0.86
N ALA A 666 -17.09 -1.54 0.25
CA ALA A 666 -17.31 -1.49 -1.19
C ALA A 666 -16.09 -0.96 -1.95
N GLY A 667 -15.22 -0.20 -1.28
CA GLY A 667 -13.96 0.31 -1.83
C GLY A 667 -12.79 -0.67 -1.71
N GLU A 668 -12.98 -1.82 -1.07
CA GLU A 668 -11.94 -2.83 -0.90
C GLU A 668 -11.60 -3.50 -2.24
N VAL A 669 -10.31 -3.75 -2.47
CA VAL A 669 -9.82 -4.38 -3.69
C VAL A 669 -9.37 -5.80 -3.35
N PHE A 670 -10.08 -6.78 -3.89
CA PHE A 670 -9.73 -8.19 -3.75
C PHE A 670 -9.17 -8.76 -5.04
N ALA A 671 -8.13 -9.57 -4.92
CA ALA A 671 -7.65 -10.43 -5.98
C ALA A 671 -8.18 -11.86 -5.77
N VAL A 672 -8.84 -12.40 -6.79
CA VAL A 672 -9.31 -13.79 -6.81
C VAL A 672 -8.44 -14.61 -7.76
N ASN A 673 -7.79 -15.62 -7.22
CA ASN A 673 -7.03 -16.59 -8.01
C ASN A 673 -7.66 -17.97 -7.89
N MET A 674 -7.94 -18.60 -9.02
CA MET A 674 -8.56 -19.92 -9.09
C MET A 674 -7.59 -20.90 -9.75
N SER A 675 -7.37 -22.03 -9.10
CA SER A 675 -6.49 -23.10 -9.56
C SER A 675 -6.98 -23.66 -10.91
N PRO A 676 -6.07 -23.92 -11.87
CA PRO A 676 -6.42 -24.63 -13.11
C PRO A 676 -6.68 -26.13 -12.88
N TRP A 677 -6.32 -26.65 -11.71
CA TRP A 677 -6.46 -28.07 -11.41
C TRP A 677 -7.85 -28.37 -10.86
N ILE A 678 -8.48 -29.38 -11.45
CA ILE A 678 -9.76 -29.90 -11.02
C ILE A 678 -9.54 -30.69 -9.73
N ARG A 679 -10.19 -30.26 -8.65
CA ARG A 679 -10.12 -30.93 -7.35
C ARG A 679 -11.09 -32.11 -7.27
N TYR A 680 -12.28 -31.93 -7.83
CA TYR A 680 -13.34 -32.92 -7.86
C TYR A 680 -14.18 -32.70 -9.10
N ASP A 681 -14.58 -33.80 -9.74
CA ASP A 681 -15.46 -33.80 -10.89
C ASP A 681 -16.41 -35.00 -10.76
N ASP A 682 -17.70 -34.72 -10.76
CA ASP A 682 -18.75 -35.72 -10.74
C ASP A 682 -19.68 -35.48 -11.90
N ILE A 683 -20.03 -36.56 -12.59
CA ILE A 683 -20.98 -36.54 -13.69
C ILE A 683 -21.99 -37.65 -13.46
N SER A 684 -23.21 -37.22 -13.18
CA SER A 684 -24.37 -38.09 -13.04
C SER A 684 -25.22 -37.98 -14.29
N PHE A 685 -25.62 -39.14 -14.83
CA PHE A 685 -26.56 -39.19 -15.94
C PHE A 685 -27.92 -39.60 -15.39
N SER A 686 -28.97 -38.91 -15.80
CA SER A 686 -30.33 -39.34 -15.46
C SER A 686 -30.55 -40.74 -16.05
N ARG A 687 -31.09 -41.64 -15.23
CA ARG A 687 -31.66 -42.88 -15.76
C ARG A 687 -33.05 -42.53 -16.26
N GLU A 688 -33.27 -42.67 -17.57
CA GLU A 688 -34.62 -42.86 -18.12
C GLU A 688 -35.01 -44.33 -18.09
#